data_AF-A0A3M1RU78-F1
#
_entry.id   AF-A0A3M1RU78-F1
#
_cell.length_a   1.000
_cell.length_b   1.000
_cell.length_c   1.000
_cell.angle_alpha   90.00
_cell.angle_beta   90.00
_cell.angle_gamma   90.00
#
_symmetry.space_group_name_H-M   'P 1'
#
loop_
_entity.id
_entity.type
_entity.pdbx_description
1 polymer ?
#
loop_
_entity_poly.entity_id
_entity_poly.type
_entity_poly.pdbx_seq_one_letter_code
_entity_poly.pdbx_strand_id
1 'polypeptide(L)'
;MKDGKMVKKSLCFIVFTLIVVSPFILFAQTPPHDSSNNVTCLDCHSIHNASAGNLVAHGAEQETLCKTCHNPTGPASSMPDVANHVVNGGTTIVECSTCHNPHETEQSTNAHTGQTADNLKLIRSDVTEDISAAVTPVVFQTDPDDFAFATAPYNGVCQACHTQTDHHRNDGSAPAQNHNIGADCTSCHTHDSGFMPMGGGDCTACHSSEQGSIPRRQVTGTGGDFERTSHHEQGVIVASECGVCHAEADDVGLYHASGAVDVKEPDSGTVITFNPSNPSALEPFCLGCHDSDGANGVLAPFSDTITAPNIAATWTGSAHQTSGFLTCFGDGTTGCHQNAHGSEKENILAPDTPAATPPLYAEEQEGFCLNCHDADGPSSINIAAEISKTNRHPAPDYGDRHSKTEGGDPTKYAASPIDNRHAECVDCHNPHAAQSSSPLAGVGRIKVTNNGAGNIPTYTYVSASDSSAPFAEYQICFKCHSSWTTQPAGQVDLAVKLNSDNPSYHPVEAQGTNTNINANAFVNGWSATDTMNCSDCHGSDNSAVSGPHGSNYNFILKASYQQSSSKRTMSPNEICFQCHRYDTYANNNASQTVKSYSRFNPPKWSKGHTFHVGKKQYPCYACHDSHGSANKPHLIVTGRNPGLNNYQESQNGGTCWPKCHGQKTYSINYAR
;
A
#
# COMPACT_ATOMS: atom_id res chain seq x y z
N MET A 1 -51.47 -92.51 67.35
CA MET A 1 -52.12 -93.83 67.30
C MET A 1 -53.25 -93.75 66.29
N LYS A 2 -53.23 -94.67 65.31
CA LYS A 2 -54.36 -95.24 64.54
C LYS A 2 -55.41 -94.27 63.99
N ASP A 3 -55.42 -94.09 62.67
CA ASP A 3 -56.32 -94.80 61.72
C ASP A 3 -57.80 -94.44 62.01
N GLY A 4 -58.52 -93.70 61.17
CA GLY A 4 -58.65 -93.88 59.72
C GLY A 4 -59.93 -94.67 59.42
N LYS A 5 -60.89 -94.03 58.75
CA LYS A 5 -62.08 -94.62 58.07
C LYS A 5 -62.84 -93.43 57.42
N MET A 6 -63.21 -93.35 56.14
CA MET A 6 -63.40 -94.28 55.00
C MET A 6 -63.24 -93.40 53.71
N VAL A 7 -62.51 -93.74 52.63
CA VAL A 7 -62.77 -94.74 51.55
C VAL A 7 -64.16 -94.49 50.91
N LYS A 8 -64.38 -94.16 49.61
CA LYS A 8 -63.66 -94.43 48.34
C LYS A 8 -64.18 -93.55 47.18
N LYS A 9 -63.23 -93.07 46.35
CA LYS A 9 -63.17 -93.01 44.87
C LYS A 9 -64.23 -92.24 44.04
N SER A 10 -63.74 -91.17 43.37
CA SER A 10 -64.11 -90.80 41.99
C SER A 10 -62.85 -90.39 41.21
N LEU A 11 -62.88 -90.67 39.91
CA LEU A 11 -61.77 -90.72 38.95
C LEU A 11 -61.21 -89.33 38.60
N CYS A 12 -59.90 -89.24 38.43
CA CYS A 12 -59.13 -88.01 38.18
C CYS A 12 -58.88 -87.81 36.67
N PHE A 13 -59.21 -86.62 36.15
CA PHE A 13 -58.65 -86.10 34.89
C PHE A 13 -57.77 -84.90 35.26
N ILE A 14 -56.50 -84.95 34.86
CA ILE A 14 -55.50 -83.90 35.02
C ILE A 14 -55.65 -82.93 33.86
N VAL A 15 -55.91 -81.65 34.14
CA VAL A 15 -55.78 -80.54 33.19
C VAL A 15 -54.78 -79.54 33.75
N PHE A 16 -53.73 -79.29 32.97
CA PHE A 16 -52.66 -78.32 33.21
C PHE A 16 -53.24 -76.89 33.25
N THR A 17 -52.99 -76.16 34.34
CA THR A 17 -53.35 -74.75 34.49
C THR A 17 -52.29 -73.86 33.85
N LEU A 18 -52.63 -73.20 32.73
CA LEU A 18 -51.86 -72.11 32.14
C LEU A 18 -51.97 -70.85 33.04
N ILE A 19 -50.82 -70.30 33.41
CA ILE A 19 -50.69 -68.98 34.03
C ILE A 19 -51.00 -67.93 32.96
N VAL A 20 -52.04 -67.13 33.22
CA VAL A 20 -52.43 -65.99 32.39
C VAL A 20 -51.40 -64.88 32.58
N VAL A 21 -50.59 -64.64 31.56
CA VAL A 21 -49.71 -63.47 31.46
C VAL A 21 -50.60 -62.28 31.08
N SER A 22 -50.62 -61.23 31.89
CA SER A 22 -51.27 -59.96 31.55
C SER A 22 -50.77 -59.46 30.19
N PRO A 23 -51.63 -58.90 29.33
CA PRO A 23 -51.16 -58.24 28.11
C PRO A 23 -50.38 -57.01 28.53
N PHE A 24 -49.06 -57.03 28.33
CA PHE A 24 -48.28 -55.82 28.23
C PHE A 24 -48.91 -54.98 27.12
N ILE A 25 -49.37 -53.78 27.48
CA ILE A 25 -49.75 -52.75 26.52
C ILE A 25 -48.49 -52.49 25.70
N LEU A 26 -48.51 -52.85 24.41
CA LEU A 26 -47.56 -52.30 23.45
C LEU A 26 -47.82 -50.79 23.43
N PHE A 27 -46.94 -50.01 24.05
CA PHE A 27 -46.82 -48.60 23.69
C PHE A 27 -46.35 -48.56 22.24
N ALA A 28 -47.18 -48.00 21.36
CA ALA A 28 -46.78 -47.70 20.00
C ALA A 28 -45.52 -46.81 20.09
N GLN A 29 -44.43 -47.22 19.44
CA GLN A 29 -43.21 -46.42 19.39
C GLN A 29 -43.46 -45.23 18.46
N THR A 30 -43.77 -44.07 19.02
CA THR A 30 -43.74 -42.80 18.29
C THR A 30 -42.28 -42.35 18.15
N PRO A 31 -41.87 -41.84 16.97
CA PRO A 31 -40.59 -41.15 16.82
C PRO A 31 -40.42 -40.11 17.93
N PRO A 32 -39.20 -39.92 18.45
CA PRO A 32 -37.89 -40.33 17.94
C PRO A 32 -37.41 -41.72 18.44
N HIS A 33 -38.24 -42.50 19.14
CA HIS A 33 -37.86 -43.83 19.61
C HIS A 33 -37.76 -44.82 18.45
N ASP A 34 -36.54 -45.09 17.99
CA ASP A 34 -36.28 -46.02 16.90
C ASP A 34 -35.39 -47.18 17.38
N SER A 35 -36.03 -48.31 17.65
CA SER A 35 -35.34 -49.55 18.03
C SER A 35 -34.44 -50.11 16.93
N SER A 36 -34.64 -49.71 15.66
CA SER A 36 -33.74 -50.07 14.55
C SER A 36 -32.43 -49.27 14.56
N ASN A 37 -32.43 -48.10 15.21
CA ASN A 37 -31.26 -47.24 15.43
C ASN A 37 -30.76 -47.28 16.89
N ASN A 38 -31.28 -48.21 17.70
CA ASN A 38 -30.90 -48.43 19.10
C ASN A 38 -31.08 -47.20 20.01
N VAL A 39 -32.03 -46.31 19.68
CA VAL A 39 -32.39 -45.14 20.51
C VAL A 39 -33.54 -45.52 21.46
N THR A 40 -33.28 -45.45 22.76
CA THR A 40 -34.19 -45.79 23.85
C THR A 40 -34.49 -44.58 24.73
N CYS A 41 -35.52 -44.68 25.57
CA CYS A 41 -35.86 -43.60 26.52
C CYS A 41 -34.66 -43.24 27.43
N LEU A 42 -33.78 -44.19 27.75
CA LEU A 42 -32.64 -43.92 28.63
C LEU A 42 -31.55 -43.08 27.96
N ASP A 43 -31.48 -43.07 26.63
CA ASP A 43 -30.45 -42.31 25.91
C ASP A 43 -30.67 -40.80 26.04
N CYS A 44 -31.94 -40.38 26.17
CA CYS A 44 -32.29 -38.99 26.51
C CYS A 44 -32.49 -38.79 28.02
N HIS A 45 -33.01 -39.79 28.75
CA HIS A 45 -33.45 -39.61 30.14
C HIS A 45 -32.44 -39.99 31.24
N SER A 46 -31.28 -40.60 30.94
CA SER A 46 -30.39 -41.18 31.97
C SER A 46 -29.26 -40.28 32.50
N ILE A 47 -29.06 -39.08 31.95
CA ILE A 47 -27.82 -38.30 32.20
C ILE A 47 -27.71 -37.75 33.64
N HIS A 48 -28.78 -37.78 34.45
CA HIS A 48 -28.75 -37.24 35.83
C HIS A 48 -29.49 -38.09 36.89
N ASN A 49 -29.56 -39.42 36.75
CA ASN A 49 -30.15 -40.31 37.75
C ASN A 49 -31.57 -39.88 38.22
N ALA A 50 -32.35 -39.27 37.31
CA ALA A 50 -33.67 -38.74 37.61
C ALA A 50 -34.67 -39.90 37.76
N SER A 51 -34.99 -40.24 39.01
CA SER A 51 -36.11 -41.12 39.34
C SER A 51 -37.42 -40.51 38.83
N ALA A 52 -37.99 -41.14 37.80
CA ALA A 52 -39.36 -40.98 37.31
C ALA A 52 -39.95 -39.55 37.45
N GLY A 53 -39.83 -38.76 36.38
CA GLY A 53 -40.97 -37.90 36.04
C GLY A 53 -40.71 -36.53 35.44
N ASN A 54 -39.51 -35.94 35.44
CA ASN A 54 -39.28 -34.66 34.77
C ASN A 54 -37.78 -34.41 34.53
N LEU A 55 -37.32 -34.51 33.28
CA LEU A 55 -36.17 -33.75 32.83
C LEU A 55 -36.70 -32.36 32.46
N VAL A 56 -36.34 -31.34 33.24
CA VAL A 56 -36.50 -29.93 32.83
C VAL A 56 -35.11 -29.45 32.43
N ALA A 57 -34.43 -30.20 31.56
CA ALA A 57 -33.20 -29.72 30.95
C ALA A 57 -33.65 -28.74 29.85
N HIS A 58 -33.42 -27.46 30.11
CA HIS A 58 -33.51 -26.37 29.16
C HIS A 58 -32.12 -25.73 29.04
N GLY A 59 -31.92 -24.96 27.98
CA GLY A 59 -30.69 -24.25 27.70
C GLY A 59 -29.54 -25.19 27.36
N ALA A 60 -28.35 -24.87 27.87
CA ALA A 60 -27.10 -25.54 27.49
C ALA A 60 -27.09 -27.06 27.76
N GLU A 61 -27.82 -27.53 28.77
CA GLU A 61 -27.89 -28.96 29.12
C GLU A 61 -28.71 -29.76 28.10
N GLN A 62 -29.83 -29.19 27.64
CA GLN A 62 -30.64 -29.77 26.56
C GLN A 62 -29.85 -29.82 25.27
N GLU A 63 -29.18 -28.71 24.94
CA GLU A 63 -28.42 -28.57 23.71
C GLU A 63 -27.25 -29.56 23.64
N THR A 64 -26.53 -29.71 24.76
CA THR A 64 -25.44 -30.68 24.87
C THR A 64 -25.96 -32.10 24.61
N LEU A 65 -27.15 -32.42 25.14
CA LEU A 65 -27.79 -33.71 24.92
C LEU A 65 -28.20 -33.93 23.46
N CYS A 66 -28.88 -32.98 22.83
CA CYS A 66 -29.29 -33.11 21.42
C CYS A 66 -28.06 -33.28 20.49
N LYS A 67 -26.99 -32.52 20.76
CA LYS A 67 -25.75 -32.54 19.98
C LYS A 67 -24.89 -33.79 20.17
N THR A 68 -25.15 -34.65 21.16
CA THR A 68 -24.45 -35.95 21.22
C THR A 68 -24.79 -36.82 20.00
N CYS A 69 -25.97 -36.63 19.41
CA CYS A 69 -26.45 -37.38 18.26
C CYS A 69 -26.50 -36.53 16.98
N HIS A 70 -27.01 -35.31 17.07
CA HIS A 70 -27.17 -34.37 15.95
C HIS A 70 -25.88 -33.57 15.74
N ASN A 71 -24.87 -34.21 15.17
CA ASN A 71 -23.63 -33.57 14.76
C ASN A 71 -23.04 -34.27 13.52
N PRO A 72 -22.11 -33.64 12.79
CA PRO A 72 -21.59 -34.18 11.53
C PRO A 72 -20.98 -35.60 11.63
N THR A 73 -20.54 -35.99 12.83
CA THR A 73 -19.91 -37.29 13.10
C THR A 73 -20.77 -38.21 13.96
N GLY A 74 -21.97 -37.77 14.34
CA GLY A 74 -22.82 -38.41 15.32
C GLY A 74 -23.75 -39.46 14.70
N PRO A 75 -24.42 -40.26 15.55
CA PRO A 75 -25.43 -41.24 15.11
C PRO A 75 -26.54 -40.67 14.21
N ALA A 76 -26.85 -39.37 14.32
CA ALA A 76 -27.83 -38.67 13.49
C ALA A 76 -27.17 -37.66 12.53
N SER A 77 -26.04 -38.03 11.91
CA SER A 77 -25.28 -37.16 11.00
C SER A 77 -26.02 -36.74 9.73
N SER A 78 -27.20 -37.31 9.45
CA SER A 78 -28.09 -36.85 8.38
C SER A 78 -28.88 -35.59 8.74
N MET A 79 -28.85 -35.18 10.01
CA MET A 79 -29.38 -33.91 10.52
C MET A 79 -28.32 -33.21 11.40
N PRO A 80 -27.13 -32.88 10.84
CA PRO A 80 -25.99 -32.41 11.63
C PRO A 80 -25.98 -30.89 11.82
N ASP A 81 -26.77 -30.17 11.01
CA ASP A 81 -26.78 -28.72 10.87
C ASP A 81 -27.63 -28.10 11.97
N VAL A 82 -27.15 -28.06 13.22
CA VAL A 82 -27.94 -27.63 14.38
C VAL A 82 -27.28 -26.48 15.14
N ALA A 83 -27.79 -25.26 14.92
CA ALA A 83 -27.50 -24.11 15.75
C ALA A 83 -28.78 -23.53 16.35
N ASN A 84 -28.63 -22.93 17.53
CA ASN A 84 -29.74 -22.26 18.21
C ASN A 84 -30.22 -21.06 17.38
N HIS A 85 -31.54 -20.85 17.34
CA HIS A 85 -32.10 -19.63 16.80
C HIS A 85 -32.03 -18.54 17.88
N VAL A 86 -31.23 -17.51 17.64
CA VAL A 86 -31.02 -16.40 18.58
C VAL A 86 -31.82 -15.17 18.17
N VAL A 87 -32.52 -14.56 19.13
CA VAL A 87 -33.35 -13.36 18.91
C VAL A 87 -33.00 -12.26 19.93
N ASN A 88 -33.56 -11.06 19.74
CA ASN A 88 -33.30 -9.87 20.60
C ASN A 88 -31.80 -9.53 20.72
N GLY A 89 -31.08 -9.50 19.61
CA GLY A 89 -29.64 -9.20 19.59
C GLY A 89 -28.79 -10.23 20.35
N GLY A 90 -29.22 -11.50 20.37
CA GLY A 90 -28.51 -12.60 21.03
C GLY A 90 -28.89 -12.85 22.49
N THR A 91 -29.81 -12.05 23.06
CA THR A 91 -30.17 -12.16 24.48
C THR A 91 -31.24 -13.22 24.79
N THR A 92 -31.95 -13.72 23.77
CA THR A 92 -32.95 -14.78 23.92
C THR A 92 -32.64 -15.93 22.98
N ILE A 93 -32.60 -17.14 23.51
CA ILE A 93 -32.31 -18.36 22.77
C ILE A 93 -33.62 -19.11 22.58
N VAL A 94 -33.95 -19.44 21.34
CA VAL A 94 -35.03 -20.38 21.01
C VAL A 94 -34.40 -21.77 20.91
N GLU A 95 -34.75 -22.63 21.86
CA GLU A 95 -34.15 -23.95 22.05
C GLU A 95 -34.74 -24.98 21.10
N CYS A 96 -34.05 -26.12 20.91
CA CYS A 96 -34.54 -27.19 20.04
C CYS A 96 -35.93 -27.68 20.45
N SER A 97 -36.18 -27.85 21.76
CA SER A 97 -37.48 -28.32 22.25
C SER A 97 -38.62 -27.33 22.09
N THR A 98 -38.31 -26.05 21.81
CA THR A 98 -39.33 -25.03 21.54
C THR A 98 -40.00 -25.26 20.21
N CYS A 99 -39.23 -25.71 19.21
CA CYS A 99 -39.78 -26.06 17.90
C CYS A 99 -40.15 -27.55 17.83
N HIS A 100 -39.33 -28.44 18.40
CA HIS A 100 -39.48 -29.88 18.25
C HIS A 100 -40.06 -30.54 19.50
N ASN A 101 -41.04 -31.45 19.31
CA ASN A 101 -41.50 -32.35 20.36
C ASN A 101 -40.80 -33.72 20.23
N PRO A 102 -39.83 -34.04 21.11
CA PRO A 102 -39.12 -35.30 21.06
C PRO A 102 -39.90 -36.48 21.67
N HIS A 103 -41.18 -36.34 22.00
CA HIS A 103 -41.99 -37.44 22.53
C HIS A 103 -43.00 -37.95 21.50
N GLU A 104 -43.52 -37.07 20.65
CA GLU A 104 -44.54 -37.43 19.67
C GLU A 104 -44.63 -36.44 18.51
N THR A 105 -45.16 -36.91 17.38
CA THR A 105 -45.62 -36.06 16.28
C THR A 105 -46.92 -35.36 16.67
N GLU A 106 -46.99 -34.05 16.47
CA GLU A 106 -48.19 -33.26 16.75
C GLU A 106 -48.98 -32.95 15.47
N GLN A 107 -50.31 -32.98 15.57
CA GLN A 107 -51.20 -32.65 14.47
C GLN A 107 -51.57 -31.17 14.48
N SER A 108 -51.55 -30.54 13.31
CA SER A 108 -52.10 -29.21 13.11
C SER A 108 -53.24 -29.26 12.10
N THR A 109 -54.20 -28.33 12.21
CA THR A 109 -55.21 -28.12 11.17
C THR A 109 -54.83 -26.88 10.37
N ASN A 110 -54.46 -27.07 9.10
CA ASN A 110 -54.13 -25.99 8.19
C ASN A 110 -55.41 -25.29 7.72
N ALA A 111 -55.64 -24.06 8.17
CA ALA A 111 -56.84 -23.30 7.83
C ALA A 111 -56.90 -22.87 6.36
N HIS A 112 -55.77 -22.86 5.65
CA HIS A 112 -55.69 -22.49 4.24
C HIS A 112 -56.16 -23.63 3.32
N THR A 113 -55.92 -24.88 3.72
CA THR A 113 -56.26 -26.08 2.93
C THR A 113 -57.42 -26.88 3.52
N GLY A 114 -57.74 -26.67 4.79
CA GLY A 114 -58.70 -27.46 5.56
C GLY A 114 -58.18 -28.84 5.99
N GLN A 115 -56.88 -29.11 5.79
CA GLN A 115 -56.26 -30.41 6.08
C GLN A 115 -55.82 -30.48 7.56
N THR A 116 -56.11 -31.61 8.20
CA THR A 116 -55.48 -31.99 9.48
C THR A 116 -54.46 -33.09 9.20
N ALA A 117 -53.20 -32.84 9.52
CA ALA A 117 -52.11 -33.78 9.33
C ALA A 117 -51.02 -33.57 10.40
N ASP A 118 -50.13 -34.55 10.53
CA ASP A 118 -48.96 -34.46 11.39
C ASP A 118 -48.00 -33.38 10.84
N ASN A 119 -47.47 -32.55 11.72
CA ASN A 119 -46.38 -31.64 11.37
C ASN A 119 -45.10 -32.45 11.07
N LEU A 120 -44.38 -32.03 10.03
CA LEU A 120 -43.10 -32.58 9.63
C LEU A 120 -42.04 -32.33 10.70
N LYS A 121 -40.99 -33.17 10.71
CA LYS A 121 -39.79 -33.01 11.53
C LYS A 121 -40.08 -32.83 13.03
N LEU A 122 -41.17 -33.40 13.55
CA LEU A 122 -41.60 -33.28 14.96
C LEU A 122 -41.89 -31.84 15.39
N ILE A 123 -42.23 -30.94 14.47
CA ILE A 123 -42.55 -29.56 14.83
C ILE A 123 -43.84 -29.49 15.66
N ARG A 124 -43.76 -28.82 16.81
CA ARG A 124 -44.88 -28.58 17.72
C ARG A 124 -46.00 -27.84 17.00
N SER A 125 -47.23 -28.21 17.33
CA SER A 125 -48.44 -27.50 16.92
C SER A 125 -48.74 -26.32 17.85
N ASP A 126 -48.29 -26.38 19.10
CA ASP A 126 -48.41 -25.30 20.09
C ASP A 126 -47.05 -25.00 20.73
N VAL A 127 -46.60 -23.76 20.58
CA VAL A 127 -45.33 -23.26 21.11
C VAL A 127 -45.54 -22.13 22.12
N THR A 128 -46.78 -21.89 22.55
CA THR A 128 -47.13 -20.75 23.43
C THR A 128 -46.61 -20.89 24.85
N GLU A 129 -46.27 -22.11 25.26
CA GLU A 129 -45.59 -22.39 26.52
C GLU A 129 -44.23 -21.68 26.59
N ASP A 130 -43.47 -21.71 25.49
CA ASP A 130 -42.15 -21.09 25.40
C ASP A 130 -42.21 -19.65 24.83
N ILE A 131 -43.11 -19.42 23.86
CA ILE A 131 -43.26 -18.15 23.15
C ILE A 131 -44.72 -17.69 23.21
N SER A 132 -45.09 -17.00 24.29
CA SER A 132 -46.47 -16.59 24.55
C SER A 132 -47.13 -15.71 23.46
N ALA A 133 -46.33 -15.09 22.60
CA ALA A 133 -46.78 -14.25 21.49
C ALA A 133 -46.97 -15.00 20.16
N ALA A 134 -46.69 -16.30 20.12
CA ALA A 134 -46.80 -17.10 18.90
C ALA A 134 -48.26 -17.34 18.50
N VAL A 135 -48.50 -17.49 17.19
CA VAL A 135 -49.82 -17.85 16.64
C VAL A 135 -49.94 -19.36 16.53
N THR A 136 -51.03 -19.92 17.08
CA THR A 136 -51.30 -21.36 17.08
C THR A 136 -52.58 -21.72 16.30
N PRO A 137 -52.66 -22.92 15.70
CA PRO A 137 -51.59 -23.93 15.68
C PRO A 137 -50.46 -23.52 14.71
N VAL A 138 -49.22 -23.87 15.02
CA VAL A 138 -48.11 -23.79 14.06
C VAL A 138 -48.31 -24.89 13.01
N VAL A 139 -48.31 -24.51 11.75
CA VAL A 139 -48.55 -25.41 10.61
C VAL A 139 -47.23 -25.66 9.89
N PHE A 140 -46.83 -26.93 9.78
CA PHE A 140 -45.68 -27.35 8.99
C PHE A 140 -45.86 -28.76 8.42
N GLN A 141 -46.82 -28.92 7.51
CA GLN A 141 -47.22 -30.22 6.96
C GLN A 141 -46.54 -30.50 5.60
N THR A 142 -46.13 -29.45 4.89
CA THR A 142 -45.49 -29.50 3.58
C THR A 142 -44.27 -28.57 3.54
N ASP A 143 -43.11 -29.14 3.21
CA ASP A 143 -41.85 -28.42 3.00
C ASP A 143 -41.66 -28.20 1.48
N PRO A 144 -41.59 -26.95 0.96
CA PRO A 144 -41.44 -25.68 1.70
C PRO A 144 -42.72 -24.84 1.87
N ASP A 145 -43.87 -25.31 1.39
CA ASP A 145 -45.08 -24.49 1.26
C ASP A 145 -45.62 -23.92 2.59
N ASP A 146 -45.34 -24.57 3.72
CA ASP A 146 -45.83 -24.17 5.05
C ASP A 146 -44.79 -23.35 5.87
N PHE A 147 -43.73 -22.83 5.25
CA PHE A 147 -42.76 -21.96 5.93
C PHE A 147 -43.38 -20.61 6.34
N ALA A 148 -44.15 -20.01 5.43
CA ALA A 148 -44.91 -18.80 5.65
C ALA A 148 -46.10 -18.71 4.67
N PHE A 149 -47.22 -18.16 5.13
CA PHE A 149 -48.42 -17.97 4.32
C PHE A 149 -48.59 -16.52 3.88
N ALA A 150 -49.05 -16.33 2.65
CA ALA A 150 -49.33 -14.99 2.09
C ALA A 150 -50.61 -14.35 2.67
N THR A 151 -51.48 -15.15 3.28
CA THR A 151 -52.78 -14.73 3.81
C THR A 151 -52.95 -15.18 5.25
N ALA A 152 -53.85 -14.51 5.99
CA ALA A 152 -54.20 -14.94 7.34
C ALA A 152 -54.96 -16.28 7.32
N PRO A 153 -54.77 -17.17 8.32
CA PRO A 153 -53.88 -17.01 9.48
C PRO A 153 -52.40 -17.14 9.13
N TYR A 154 -51.57 -16.28 9.75
CA TYR A 154 -50.13 -16.19 9.51
C TYR A 154 -49.37 -17.12 10.46
N ASN A 155 -49.58 -18.42 10.30
CA ASN A 155 -49.16 -19.45 11.25
C ASN A 155 -48.27 -20.55 10.64
N GLY A 156 -47.54 -20.24 9.56
CA GLY A 156 -46.46 -21.10 9.05
C GLY A 156 -45.31 -21.21 10.06
N VAL A 157 -44.42 -22.20 9.92
CA VAL A 157 -43.42 -22.54 10.96
C VAL A 157 -42.51 -21.38 11.38
N CYS A 158 -42.03 -20.57 10.42
CA CYS A 158 -41.23 -19.39 10.74
C CYS A 158 -42.15 -18.22 11.13
N GLN A 159 -43.24 -18.07 10.36
CA GLN A 159 -44.16 -16.96 10.47
C GLN A 159 -44.88 -16.89 11.82
N ALA A 160 -45.16 -18.01 12.47
CA ALA A 160 -45.95 -18.07 13.70
C ALA A 160 -45.33 -17.30 14.88
N CYS A 161 -44.00 -17.22 14.95
CA CYS A 161 -43.28 -16.60 16.06
C CYS A 161 -42.88 -15.14 15.80
N HIS A 162 -42.65 -14.75 14.55
CA HIS A 162 -42.07 -13.44 14.25
C HIS A 162 -43.10 -12.31 14.38
N THR A 163 -42.83 -11.34 15.26
CA THR A 163 -43.69 -10.15 15.47
C THR A 163 -43.02 -8.84 15.06
N GLN A 164 -41.70 -8.85 14.82
CA GLN A 164 -40.88 -7.64 14.67
C GLN A 164 -40.11 -7.58 13.35
N THR A 165 -40.02 -8.69 12.61
CA THR A 165 -39.28 -8.78 11.33
C THR A 165 -39.88 -7.92 10.23
N ASP A 166 -39.08 -7.47 9.27
CA ASP A 166 -39.62 -6.71 8.13
C ASP A 166 -40.43 -7.57 7.13
N HIS A 167 -40.37 -8.89 7.32
CA HIS A 167 -41.02 -9.91 6.50
C HIS A 167 -41.73 -10.93 7.38
N HIS A 168 -42.88 -11.45 6.92
CA HIS A 168 -43.57 -12.60 7.53
C HIS A 168 -43.89 -12.44 9.02
N ARG A 169 -44.50 -11.31 9.41
CA ARG A 169 -45.02 -11.15 10.78
C ARG A 169 -46.29 -11.95 10.99
N ASN A 170 -46.42 -12.54 12.17
CA ASN A 170 -47.51 -13.41 12.60
C ASN A 170 -48.88 -12.70 12.73
N ASP A 171 -48.91 -11.37 12.64
CA ASP A 171 -50.11 -10.55 12.72
C ASP A 171 -50.50 -9.89 11.38
N GLY A 172 -49.72 -10.11 10.32
CA GLY A 172 -49.95 -9.47 9.03
C GLY A 172 -49.37 -8.07 8.89
N SER A 173 -48.71 -7.51 9.92
CA SER A 173 -48.24 -6.12 9.93
C SER A 173 -46.88 -5.86 9.27
N ALA A 174 -46.18 -6.89 8.77
CA ALA A 174 -44.86 -6.71 8.19
C ALA A 174 -44.89 -5.77 6.96
N PRO A 175 -43.85 -4.92 6.79
CA PRO A 175 -43.65 -4.12 5.58
C PRO A 175 -43.79 -4.92 4.27
N ALA A 176 -43.32 -6.17 4.23
CA ALA A 176 -43.53 -7.06 3.10
C ALA A 176 -43.87 -8.49 3.54
N GLN A 177 -45.16 -8.85 3.46
CA GLN A 177 -45.70 -10.17 3.80
C GLN A 177 -45.60 -11.21 2.68
N ASN A 178 -45.00 -10.86 1.55
CA ASN A 178 -44.93 -11.69 0.35
C ASN A 178 -43.49 -12.07 -0.02
N HIS A 179 -42.54 -11.93 0.92
CA HIS A 179 -41.13 -12.25 0.68
C HIS A 179 -40.95 -13.74 0.37
N ASN A 180 -40.62 -14.10 -0.87
CA ASN A 180 -40.28 -15.49 -1.26
C ASN A 180 -41.30 -16.56 -0.79
N ILE A 181 -42.61 -16.26 -0.88
CA ILE A 181 -43.67 -17.22 -0.54
C ILE A 181 -43.51 -18.51 -1.37
N GLY A 182 -43.58 -19.66 -0.70
CA GLY A 182 -43.42 -20.99 -1.32
C GLY A 182 -41.97 -21.38 -1.64
N ALA A 183 -40.98 -20.56 -1.23
CA ALA A 183 -39.57 -20.93 -1.28
C ALA A 183 -39.11 -21.56 0.03
N ASP A 184 -38.13 -22.46 -0.05
CA ASP A 184 -37.43 -22.99 1.12
C ASP A 184 -36.61 -21.88 1.78
N CYS A 185 -37.10 -21.34 2.91
CA CYS A 185 -36.40 -20.27 3.59
C CYS A 185 -35.05 -20.72 4.13
N THR A 186 -34.85 -22.03 4.40
CA THR A 186 -33.57 -22.54 4.91
C THR A 186 -32.45 -22.49 3.87
N SER A 187 -32.78 -22.29 2.59
CA SER A 187 -31.77 -22.03 1.56
C SER A 187 -31.01 -20.71 1.76
N CYS A 188 -31.62 -19.73 2.41
CA CYS A 188 -31.02 -18.43 2.73
C CYS A 188 -30.91 -18.15 4.23
N HIS A 189 -31.68 -18.85 5.06
CA HIS A 189 -31.67 -18.79 6.52
C HIS A 189 -31.31 -20.17 7.06
N THR A 190 -30.04 -20.55 6.94
CA THR A 190 -29.65 -21.95 7.15
C THR A 190 -29.76 -22.39 8.61
N HIS A 191 -30.07 -23.67 8.81
CA HIS A 191 -30.30 -24.24 10.15
C HIS A 191 -28.99 -24.33 10.98
N ASP A 192 -27.84 -24.54 10.33
CA ASP A 192 -26.50 -24.50 10.94
C ASP A 192 -26.07 -23.08 11.37
N SER A 193 -26.68 -22.04 10.80
CA SER A 193 -26.45 -20.64 11.17
C SER A 193 -27.54 -20.10 12.10
N GLY A 194 -28.36 -20.97 12.71
CA GLY A 194 -29.43 -20.56 13.62
C GLY A 194 -30.51 -19.73 12.92
N PHE A 195 -30.71 -19.96 11.62
CA PHE A 195 -31.62 -19.24 10.73
C PHE A 195 -31.31 -17.74 10.57
N MET A 196 -30.07 -17.32 10.83
CA MET A 196 -29.60 -16.00 10.44
C MET A 196 -29.61 -15.86 8.90
N PRO A 197 -29.99 -14.70 8.35
CA PRO A 197 -29.97 -14.48 6.91
C PRO A 197 -28.54 -14.61 6.37
N MET A 198 -28.37 -15.18 5.16
CA MET A 198 -27.14 -15.02 4.39
C MET A 198 -26.88 -13.52 4.20
N GLY A 199 -25.85 -13.01 4.87
CA GLY A 199 -25.59 -11.58 5.06
C GLY A 199 -25.40 -11.16 6.53
N GLY A 200 -25.71 -12.05 7.49
CA GLY A 200 -25.25 -12.00 8.88
C GLY A 200 -23.88 -12.67 9.08
N GLY A 201 -23.03 -12.67 8.04
CA GLY A 201 -21.68 -13.23 8.06
C GLY A 201 -20.62 -12.17 8.33
N ASP A 202 -19.36 -12.58 8.31
CA ASP A 202 -18.22 -11.68 8.46
C ASP A 202 -18.11 -10.66 7.30
N CYS A 203 -17.15 -9.73 7.39
CA CYS A 203 -16.94 -8.68 6.39
C CYS A 203 -16.84 -9.23 4.96
N THR A 204 -16.22 -10.39 4.77
CA THR A 204 -15.96 -11.00 3.45
C THR A 204 -17.23 -11.56 2.82
N ALA A 205 -18.20 -12.01 3.61
CA ALA A 205 -19.48 -12.51 3.10
C ALA A 205 -20.29 -11.43 2.36
N CYS A 206 -20.21 -10.18 2.84
CA CYS A 206 -20.90 -9.05 2.21
C CYS A 206 -20.06 -8.34 1.13
N HIS A 207 -18.73 -8.45 1.19
CA HIS A 207 -17.81 -7.73 0.30
C HIS A 207 -17.10 -8.61 -0.74
N SER A 208 -17.51 -9.87 -0.91
CA SER A 208 -16.98 -10.79 -1.94
C SER A 208 -17.59 -10.60 -3.33
N SER A 209 -18.66 -9.81 -3.44
CA SER A 209 -19.32 -9.45 -4.69
C SER A 209 -20.08 -8.13 -4.56
N GLU A 210 -20.45 -7.51 -5.67
CA GLU A 210 -21.30 -6.31 -5.66
C GLU A 210 -22.74 -6.68 -5.27
N GLN A 211 -23.32 -5.98 -4.28
CA GLN A 211 -24.64 -6.31 -3.72
C GLN A 211 -25.53 -5.07 -3.56
N GLY A 212 -26.83 -5.22 -3.82
CA GLY A 212 -27.84 -4.19 -3.55
C GLY A 212 -28.08 -3.17 -4.69
N SER A 213 -29.08 -2.32 -4.51
CA SER A 213 -29.47 -1.29 -5.50
C SER A 213 -28.68 0.02 -5.39
N ILE A 214 -28.12 0.29 -4.21
CA ILE A 214 -26.94 1.15 -4.02
C ILE A 214 -25.81 0.16 -3.80
N PRO A 215 -24.92 -0.03 -4.78
CA PRO A 215 -24.03 -1.18 -4.76
C PRO A 215 -23.04 -1.06 -3.61
N ARG A 216 -23.10 -2.04 -2.70
CA ARG A 216 -21.99 -2.35 -1.81
C ARG A 216 -20.85 -2.86 -2.69
N ARG A 217 -19.71 -2.19 -2.62
CA ARG A 217 -18.54 -2.49 -3.45
C ARG A 217 -17.94 -3.85 -3.09
N GLN A 218 -17.52 -4.58 -4.12
CA GLN A 218 -16.67 -5.76 -3.98
C GLN A 218 -15.25 -5.33 -3.55
N VAL A 219 -14.82 -5.78 -2.38
CA VAL A 219 -13.48 -5.50 -1.81
C VAL A 219 -12.62 -6.76 -1.80
N THR A 220 -13.24 -7.93 -1.63
CA THR A 220 -12.58 -9.24 -1.56
C THR A 220 -13.06 -10.15 -2.70
N GLY A 221 -12.40 -11.31 -2.86
CA GLY A 221 -12.73 -12.28 -3.92
C GLY A 221 -12.27 -11.82 -5.31
N THR A 222 -12.50 -12.67 -6.32
CA THR A 222 -12.02 -12.43 -7.70
C THR A 222 -12.56 -11.12 -8.28
N GLY A 223 -11.66 -10.18 -8.58
CA GLY A 223 -12.01 -8.84 -9.07
C GLY A 223 -12.26 -7.79 -7.99
N GLY A 224 -12.08 -8.15 -6.71
CA GLY A 224 -12.08 -7.21 -5.59
C GLY A 224 -10.78 -6.42 -5.49
N ASP A 225 -10.77 -5.42 -4.61
CA ASP A 225 -9.66 -4.48 -4.47
C ASP A 225 -8.34 -5.09 -4.04
N PHE A 226 -8.39 -6.11 -3.19
CA PHE A 226 -7.20 -6.81 -2.71
C PHE A 226 -6.62 -7.80 -3.74
N GLU A 227 -7.25 -7.97 -4.91
CA GLU A 227 -6.71 -8.74 -6.04
C GLU A 227 -6.07 -7.84 -7.11
N ARG A 228 -6.02 -6.52 -6.89
CA ARG A 228 -5.43 -5.56 -7.82
C ARG A 228 -3.90 -5.63 -7.85
N THR A 229 -3.27 -5.00 -8.82
CA THR A 229 -1.80 -5.01 -8.98
C THR A 229 -1.04 -4.61 -7.72
N SER A 230 -1.48 -3.55 -7.04
CA SER A 230 -0.95 -3.13 -5.75
C SER A 230 -2.04 -3.07 -4.70
N HIS A 231 -1.73 -3.48 -3.48
CA HIS A 231 -2.65 -3.50 -2.34
C HIS A 231 -1.89 -3.50 -1.02
N HIS A 232 -2.58 -3.10 0.06
CA HIS A 232 -1.98 -2.94 1.39
C HIS A 232 -1.72 -4.27 2.14
N GLU A 233 -2.35 -5.37 1.75
CA GLU A 233 -2.13 -6.70 2.36
C GLU A 233 -1.73 -7.73 1.30
N GLN A 234 -0.57 -8.37 1.44
CA GLN A 234 -0.12 -9.40 0.50
C GLN A 234 -0.66 -10.79 0.89
N GLY A 235 -1.84 -11.16 0.38
CA GLY A 235 -2.40 -12.49 0.60
C GLY A 235 -3.92 -12.53 0.60
N VAL A 236 -4.49 -13.62 1.14
CA VAL A 236 -5.94 -13.74 1.30
C VAL A 236 -6.35 -13.03 2.58
N ILE A 237 -7.03 -11.89 2.43
CA ILE A 237 -7.54 -11.12 3.57
C ILE A 237 -8.61 -11.91 4.34
N VAL A 238 -8.50 -11.91 5.67
CA VAL A 238 -9.50 -12.50 6.57
C VAL A 238 -10.26 -11.44 7.35
N ALA A 239 -11.46 -11.77 7.83
CA ALA A 239 -12.35 -10.80 8.46
C ALA A 239 -11.75 -10.05 9.66
N SER A 240 -10.87 -10.68 10.44
CA SER A 240 -10.19 -10.02 11.56
C SER A 240 -9.25 -8.89 11.14
N GLU A 241 -8.73 -8.94 9.91
CA GLU A 241 -7.81 -7.92 9.38
C GLU A 241 -8.55 -6.67 8.93
N CYS A 242 -9.83 -6.79 8.53
CA CYS A 242 -10.69 -5.63 8.29
C CYS A 242 -10.81 -4.78 9.57
N GLY A 243 -10.84 -5.43 10.74
CA GLY A 243 -10.88 -4.76 12.04
C GLY A 243 -9.58 -4.07 12.46
N VAL A 244 -8.50 -4.12 11.66
CA VAL A 244 -7.34 -3.23 11.86
C VAL A 244 -7.72 -1.80 11.48
N CYS A 245 -8.49 -1.64 10.41
CA CYS A 245 -8.79 -0.34 9.80
C CYS A 245 -10.21 0.15 10.12
N HIS A 246 -11.19 -0.75 10.13
CA HIS A 246 -12.61 -0.42 10.18
C HIS A 246 -13.16 -0.42 11.61
N ALA A 247 -13.88 0.64 11.98
CA ALA A 247 -14.54 0.73 13.28
C ALA A 247 -15.81 -0.13 13.34
N GLU A 248 -16.41 -0.48 12.20
CA GLU A 248 -17.59 -1.35 12.12
C GLU A 248 -17.29 -2.79 12.57
N ALA A 249 -16.02 -3.18 12.63
CA ALA A 249 -15.60 -4.50 13.10
C ALA A 249 -15.55 -4.63 14.64
N ASP A 250 -15.58 -3.52 15.39
CA ASP A 250 -15.29 -3.51 16.83
C ASP A 250 -16.54 -3.63 17.75
N ASP A 251 -17.64 -4.24 17.28
CA ASP A 251 -18.89 -4.46 18.05
C ASP A 251 -19.53 -3.20 18.70
N VAL A 252 -19.08 -2.00 18.33
CA VAL A 252 -19.50 -0.71 18.91
C VAL A 252 -20.83 -0.17 18.39
N GLY A 253 -21.63 -1.00 17.71
CA GLY A 253 -22.95 -0.62 17.18
C GLY A 253 -22.90 0.41 16.04
N LEU A 254 -21.76 0.52 15.36
CA LEU A 254 -21.58 1.29 14.14
C LEU A 254 -21.93 0.39 12.94
N TYR A 255 -22.78 0.90 12.06
CA TYR A 255 -23.21 0.20 10.84
C TYR A 255 -23.03 1.14 9.65
N HIS A 256 -22.80 0.58 8.45
CA HIS A 256 -22.74 1.35 7.20
C HIS A 256 -23.93 2.34 7.09
N ALA A 257 -23.65 3.63 7.23
CA ALA A 257 -24.66 4.68 7.18
C ALA A 257 -24.60 5.39 5.81
N SER A 258 -25.56 5.09 4.93
CA SER A 258 -25.77 5.84 3.67
C SER A 258 -24.52 6.00 2.79
N GLY A 259 -23.67 4.96 2.70
CA GLY A 259 -22.47 4.96 1.87
C GLY A 259 -21.23 5.60 2.49
N ALA A 260 -21.29 6.02 3.76
CA ALA A 260 -20.11 6.35 4.55
C ALA A 260 -19.51 5.08 5.18
N VAL A 261 -18.20 5.13 5.42
CA VAL A 261 -17.41 4.07 6.04
C VAL A 261 -16.62 4.69 7.18
N ASP A 262 -16.62 4.06 8.34
CA ASP A 262 -15.95 4.52 9.55
C ASP A 262 -14.62 3.78 9.72
N VAL A 263 -13.51 4.50 9.61
CA VAL A 263 -12.18 3.96 9.95
C VAL A 263 -11.80 4.37 11.36
N LYS A 264 -10.92 3.62 12.01
CA LYS A 264 -10.34 4.00 13.30
C LYS A 264 -8.91 4.47 13.10
N GLU A 265 -8.62 5.64 13.65
CA GLU A 265 -7.25 6.10 13.81
C GLU A 265 -6.54 5.12 14.76
N PRO A 266 -5.47 4.44 14.30
CA PRO A 266 -4.98 3.23 14.97
C PRO A 266 -4.40 3.50 16.37
N ASP A 267 -3.82 4.67 16.60
CA ASP A 267 -3.14 4.98 17.86
C ASP A 267 -4.07 5.57 18.90
N SER A 268 -5.02 6.38 18.47
CA SER A 268 -5.99 7.04 19.36
C SER A 268 -7.30 6.27 19.50
N GLY A 269 -7.61 5.33 18.59
CA GLY A 269 -8.92 4.69 18.48
C GLY A 269 -10.04 5.65 18.06
N THR A 270 -9.69 6.86 17.62
CA THR A 270 -10.67 7.87 17.19
C THR A 270 -11.36 7.40 15.92
N VAL A 271 -12.69 7.37 15.92
CA VAL A 271 -13.47 7.05 14.72
C VAL A 271 -13.45 8.22 13.75
N ILE A 272 -13.06 7.95 12.52
CA ILE A 272 -13.02 8.88 11.39
C ILE A 272 -14.03 8.39 10.35
N THR A 273 -15.11 9.12 10.17
CA THR A 273 -16.08 8.84 9.10
C THR A 273 -15.54 9.34 7.76
N PHE A 274 -15.27 8.41 6.85
CA PHE A 274 -14.86 8.74 5.49
C PHE A 274 -16.03 9.33 4.70
N ASN A 275 -15.78 10.53 4.16
CA ASN A 275 -16.65 11.18 3.20
C ASN A 275 -15.88 11.32 1.87
N PRO A 276 -16.33 10.70 0.77
CA PRO A 276 -15.68 10.84 -0.55
C PRO A 276 -15.58 12.29 -1.04
N SER A 277 -16.45 13.19 -0.56
CA SER A 277 -16.40 14.62 -0.89
C SER A 277 -15.33 15.39 -0.09
N ASN A 278 -14.72 14.78 0.93
CA ASN A 278 -13.63 15.36 1.71
C ASN A 278 -12.55 14.30 2.00
N PRO A 279 -11.78 13.90 0.97
CA PRO A 279 -10.82 12.80 1.11
C PRO A 279 -9.65 13.13 2.07
N SER A 280 -9.36 14.41 2.32
CA SER A 280 -8.36 14.84 3.31
C SER A 280 -8.67 14.40 4.75
N ALA A 281 -9.92 14.05 5.05
CA ALA A 281 -10.30 13.52 6.36
C ALA A 281 -9.61 12.18 6.71
N LEU A 282 -9.13 11.43 5.70
CA LEU A 282 -8.40 10.17 5.91
C LEU A 282 -6.91 10.36 6.18
N GLU A 283 -6.35 11.55 5.97
CA GLU A 283 -4.91 11.77 6.17
C GLU A 283 -4.42 11.37 7.58
N PRO A 284 -5.11 11.73 8.68
CA PRO A 284 -4.69 11.28 10.01
C PRO A 284 -4.64 9.75 10.14
N PHE A 285 -5.63 9.04 9.59
CA PHE A 285 -5.66 7.58 9.58
C PHE A 285 -4.46 6.99 8.83
N CYS A 286 -4.16 7.50 7.63
CA CYS A 286 -3.01 7.03 6.87
C CYS A 286 -1.70 7.27 7.64
N LEU A 287 -1.55 8.45 8.26
CA LEU A 287 -0.32 8.80 8.98
C LEU A 287 -0.10 8.00 10.25
N GLY A 288 -1.15 7.65 11.02
CA GLY A 288 -1.02 6.77 12.20
C GLY A 288 -0.57 5.35 11.84
N CYS A 289 -0.99 4.82 10.69
CA CYS A 289 -0.44 3.54 10.20
C CYS A 289 1.01 3.66 9.69
N HIS A 290 1.39 4.83 9.18
CA HIS A 290 2.65 5.08 8.50
C HIS A 290 3.59 5.98 9.32
N ASP A 291 3.67 5.77 10.63
CA ASP A 291 4.56 6.51 11.51
C ASP A 291 5.71 5.63 12.06
N SER A 292 6.29 6.02 13.19
CA SER A 292 7.46 5.36 13.77
C SER A 292 7.18 4.05 14.46
N ASP A 293 5.95 3.84 14.91
CA ASP A 293 5.51 2.70 15.69
C ASP A 293 4.46 1.86 14.96
N GLY A 294 3.94 2.37 13.84
CA GLY A 294 2.94 1.69 13.02
C GLY A 294 1.59 1.66 13.73
N ALA A 295 0.63 0.94 13.17
CA ALA A 295 -0.73 0.94 13.71
C ALA A 295 -0.78 0.42 15.15
N ASN A 296 -0.97 1.31 16.13
CA ASN A 296 -1.03 1.00 17.56
C ASN A 296 0.23 0.28 18.08
N GLY A 297 1.41 0.68 17.60
CA GLY A 297 2.68 0.06 17.97
C GLY A 297 2.99 -1.26 17.24
N VAL A 298 2.20 -1.60 16.22
CA VAL A 298 2.41 -2.79 15.38
C VAL A 298 2.89 -2.35 13.99
N LEU A 299 4.19 -2.48 13.76
CA LEU A 299 4.83 -2.12 12.49
C LEU A 299 4.41 -3.00 11.29
N ALA A 300 3.93 -4.22 11.54
CA ALA A 300 3.37 -5.12 10.54
C ALA A 300 1.98 -5.60 11.02
N PRO A 301 0.94 -4.77 10.89
CA PRO A 301 -0.35 -5.01 11.53
C PRO A 301 -1.20 -6.10 10.85
N PHE A 302 -0.77 -6.57 9.69
CA PHE A 302 -1.47 -7.59 8.91
C PHE A 302 -0.72 -8.93 8.86
N SER A 303 -1.34 -9.98 8.32
CA SER A 303 -0.76 -11.33 8.32
C SER A 303 0.42 -11.50 7.37
N ASP A 304 0.59 -10.59 6.40
CA ASP A 304 1.67 -10.62 5.42
C ASP A 304 3.07 -10.31 5.98
N THR A 305 3.16 -9.85 7.23
CA THR A 305 4.39 -9.46 7.94
C THR A 305 5.16 -8.28 7.34
N ILE A 306 4.58 -7.57 6.38
CA ILE A 306 5.22 -6.42 5.75
C ILE A 306 5.18 -5.22 6.69
N THR A 307 6.34 -4.60 6.88
CA THR A 307 6.46 -3.40 7.71
C THR A 307 5.96 -2.17 6.97
N ALA A 308 5.02 -1.45 7.57
CA ALA A 308 4.56 -0.16 7.07
C ALA A 308 5.73 0.85 7.05
N PRO A 309 5.97 1.56 5.94
CA PRO A 309 6.99 2.59 5.89
C PRO A 309 6.57 3.80 6.72
N ASN A 310 7.53 4.36 7.48
CA ASN A 310 7.33 5.62 8.21
C ASN A 310 7.38 6.81 7.23
N ILE A 311 6.19 7.30 6.87
CA ILE A 311 5.97 8.49 6.03
C ILE A 311 5.63 9.71 6.89
N ALA A 312 4.99 9.53 8.04
CA ALA A 312 4.55 10.62 8.92
C ALA A 312 5.71 11.50 9.37
N ALA A 313 6.91 10.95 9.53
CA ALA A 313 8.11 11.70 9.87
C ALA A 313 8.49 12.78 8.84
N THR A 314 8.07 12.66 7.58
CA THR A 314 8.46 13.58 6.50
C THR A 314 7.31 14.26 5.79
N TRP A 315 6.10 13.67 5.79
CA TRP A 315 4.96 14.13 4.99
C TRP A 315 4.55 15.58 5.27
N THR A 316 4.43 15.97 6.54
CA THR A 316 3.98 17.33 6.95
C THR A 316 4.90 18.44 6.44
N GLY A 317 6.16 18.14 6.13
CA GLY A 317 7.11 19.10 5.56
C GLY A 317 7.24 19.01 4.04
N SER A 318 6.62 18.01 3.41
CA SER A 318 6.77 17.77 1.96
C SER A 318 6.14 18.89 1.13
N ALA A 319 6.68 19.11 -0.07
CA ALA A 319 6.17 20.10 -1.01
C ALA A 319 4.74 19.79 -1.46
N HIS A 320 4.39 18.51 -1.60
CA HIS A 320 3.05 18.09 -1.99
C HIS A 320 2.02 18.39 -0.91
N GLN A 321 2.30 18.05 0.35
CA GLN A 321 1.41 18.36 1.48
C GLN A 321 1.27 19.89 1.68
N THR A 322 2.41 20.60 1.73
CA THR A 322 2.44 22.04 2.04
C THR A 322 1.93 22.93 0.91
N SER A 323 1.74 22.38 -0.30
CA SER A 323 1.06 23.09 -1.40
C SER A 323 -0.39 23.46 -1.06
N GLY A 324 -1.00 22.75 -0.10
CA GLY A 324 -2.42 22.88 0.25
C GLY A 324 -3.37 22.33 -0.82
N PHE A 325 -2.83 21.72 -1.88
CA PHE A 325 -3.59 21.17 -3.01
C PHE A 325 -3.76 19.65 -2.90
N LEU A 326 -2.79 18.94 -2.32
CA LEU A 326 -2.78 17.47 -2.24
C LEU A 326 -2.84 16.96 -0.79
N THR A 327 -3.56 15.86 -0.61
CA THR A 327 -3.48 14.98 0.56
C THR A 327 -3.00 13.58 0.14
N CYS A 328 -2.75 12.67 1.08
CA CYS A 328 -2.45 11.27 0.78
C CYS A 328 -3.55 10.64 -0.09
N PHE A 329 -4.82 10.84 0.26
CA PHE A 329 -5.94 10.13 -0.35
C PHE A 329 -6.74 11.01 -1.32
N GLY A 330 -7.05 10.54 -2.53
CA GLY A 330 -7.83 11.31 -3.51
C GLY A 330 -7.77 10.75 -4.93
N ASP A 331 -8.42 11.44 -5.86
CA ASP A 331 -8.63 10.99 -7.25
C ASP A 331 -7.52 11.38 -8.23
N GLY A 332 -6.32 11.72 -7.74
CA GLY A 332 -5.24 12.26 -8.56
C GLY A 332 -5.32 13.78 -8.76
N THR A 333 -6.46 14.41 -8.46
CA THR A 333 -6.59 15.88 -8.44
C THR A 333 -6.53 16.44 -7.03
N THR A 334 -7.07 15.71 -6.05
CA THR A 334 -7.15 16.13 -4.63
C THR A 334 -6.22 15.34 -3.71
N GLY A 335 -5.68 14.22 -4.19
CA GLY A 335 -4.74 13.39 -3.46
C GLY A 335 -4.16 12.28 -4.33
N CYS A 336 -3.11 11.63 -3.82
CA CYS A 336 -2.28 10.74 -4.64
C CYS A 336 -2.76 9.28 -4.67
N HIS A 337 -3.55 8.84 -3.69
CA HIS A 337 -4.00 7.46 -3.53
C HIS A 337 -5.54 7.39 -3.56
N GLN A 338 -6.17 6.82 -4.59
CA GLN A 338 -7.66 6.84 -4.72
C GLN A 338 -8.37 5.69 -4.01
N ASN A 339 -7.69 4.57 -3.81
CA ASN A 339 -8.28 3.40 -3.17
C ASN A 339 -7.37 2.92 -2.04
N ALA A 340 -7.91 2.89 -0.83
CA ALA A 340 -7.18 2.55 0.39
C ALA A 340 -6.97 1.04 0.53
N HIS A 341 -7.55 0.22 -0.35
CA HIS A 341 -7.31 -1.22 -0.39
C HIS A 341 -6.28 -1.60 -1.46
N GLY A 342 -6.43 -1.07 -2.69
CA GLY A 342 -5.52 -1.38 -3.79
C GLY A 342 -5.78 -0.66 -5.11
N SER A 343 -4.78 -0.61 -5.98
CA SER A 343 -4.77 0.04 -7.29
C SER A 343 -4.41 -0.94 -8.40
N GLU A 344 -4.97 -0.69 -9.59
CA GLU A 344 -4.54 -1.38 -10.83
C GLU A 344 -3.11 -1.02 -11.20
N LYS A 345 -2.57 0.03 -10.57
CA LYS A 345 -1.22 0.54 -10.76
C LYS A 345 -0.20 -0.24 -9.93
N GLU A 346 1.08 -0.29 -10.35
CA GLU A 346 2.16 -0.97 -9.60
C GLU A 346 2.37 -0.39 -8.19
N ASN A 347 2.09 0.90 -8.04
CA ASN A 347 2.00 1.59 -6.76
C ASN A 347 0.53 1.91 -6.47
N ILE A 348 0.16 2.19 -5.22
CA ILE A 348 -1.24 2.52 -4.82
C ILE A 348 -1.62 3.94 -5.29
N LEU A 349 -1.24 4.33 -6.50
CA LEU A 349 -1.54 5.63 -7.09
C LEU A 349 -2.98 5.67 -7.59
N ALA A 350 -3.58 6.85 -7.51
CA ALA A 350 -4.85 7.14 -8.16
C ALA A 350 -4.74 6.87 -9.68
N PRO A 351 -5.77 6.27 -10.30
CA PRO A 351 -5.81 6.14 -11.74
C PRO A 351 -5.86 7.52 -12.36
N ASP A 352 -4.92 7.76 -13.25
CA ASP A 352 -4.92 8.92 -14.12
C ASP A 352 -5.82 8.67 -15.34
N THR A 353 -6.57 9.67 -15.78
CA THR A 353 -7.05 9.69 -17.16
C THR A 353 -5.84 9.94 -18.04
N PRO A 354 -5.38 8.98 -18.88
CA PRO A 354 -4.16 9.17 -19.65
C PRO A 354 -4.21 10.51 -20.37
N ALA A 355 -3.17 11.34 -20.19
CA ALA A 355 -3.03 12.60 -20.91
C ALA A 355 -3.36 12.36 -22.40
N ALA A 356 -4.09 13.29 -23.04
CA ALA A 356 -4.60 13.10 -24.41
C ALA A 356 -3.50 12.81 -25.45
N THR A 357 -2.23 13.06 -25.09
CA THR A 357 -1.03 12.61 -25.81
C THR A 357 0.10 12.32 -24.81
N PRO A 358 0.27 11.09 -24.30
CA PRO A 358 1.42 10.76 -23.47
C PRO A 358 2.70 10.71 -24.35
N PRO A 359 3.86 11.21 -23.88
CA PRO A 359 5.12 10.79 -24.48
C PRO A 359 5.22 9.26 -24.37
N LEU A 360 5.52 8.61 -25.48
CA LEU A 360 5.65 7.15 -25.59
C LEU A 360 6.55 6.63 -24.46
N TYR A 361 6.03 5.70 -23.64
CA TYR A 361 6.70 4.95 -22.55
C TYR A 361 6.82 5.58 -21.16
N ALA A 362 6.23 6.75 -20.89
CA ALA A 362 6.04 7.18 -19.50
C ALA A 362 4.86 6.37 -18.90
N GLU A 363 5.15 5.23 -18.29
CA GLU A 363 4.18 4.43 -17.55
C GLU A 363 3.81 5.11 -16.21
N GLU A 364 3.06 4.40 -15.40
CA GLU A 364 2.06 4.88 -14.44
C GLU A 364 2.51 5.97 -13.45
N GLN A 365 3.77 5.92 -13.00
CA GLN A 365 4.34 6.80 -11.99
C GLN A 365 4.79 8.16 -12.60
N GLU A 366 5.53 8.13 -13.71
CA GLU A 366 5.94 9.31 -14.45
C GLU A 366 4.72 10.04 -15.00
N GLY A 367 3.78 9.29 -15.60
CA GLY A 367 2.51 9.83 -16.08
C GLY A 367 1.78 10.60 -14.98
N PHE A 368 1.61 9.99 -13.81
CA PHE A 368 0.98 10.62 -12.65
C PHE A 368 1.61 11.96 -12.26
N CYS A 369 2.95 12.00 -12.16
CA CYS A 369 3.67 13.22 -11.83
C CYS A 369 3.48 14.31 -12.91
N LEU A 370 3.50 13.92 -14.19
CA LEU A 370 3.44 14.84 -15.32
C LEU A 370 2.06 15.46 -15.52
N ASN A 371 0.96 14.84 -15.07
CA ASN A 371 -0.36 15.50 -15.09
C ASN A 371 -0.42 16.74 -14.21
N CYS A 372 0.40 16.76 -13.16
CA CYS A 372 0.54 17.94 -12.32
C CYS A 372 1.60 18.91 -12.84
N HIS A 373 2.66 18.38 -13.47
CA HIS A 373 3.86 19.10 -13.87
C HIS A 373 4.00 19.30 -15.39
N ASP A 374 2.89 19.51 -16.10
CA ASP A 374 2.87 19.86 -17.51
C ASP A 374 2.42 21.32 -17.73
N ALA A 375 1.89 21.63 -18.93
CA ALA A 375 1.43 22.97 -19.28
C ALA A 375 0.03 23.30 -18.75
N ASP A 376 -0.80 22.29 -18.52
CA ASP A 376 -2.23 22.42 -18.19
C ASP A 376 -2.54 21.99 -16.74
N GLY A 377 -1.56 21.40 -16.06
CA GLY A 377 -1.64 20.91 -14.70
C GLY A 377 -1.61 22.01 -13.63
N PRO A 378 -1.94 21.65 -12.38
CA PRO A 378 -1.97 22.57 -11.24
C PRO A 378 -0.61 23.18 -10.86
N SER A 379 0.52 22.61 -11.28
CA SER A 379 1.83 23.15 -10.95
C SER A 379 2.20 24.35 -11.81
N SER A 380 2.82 25.37 -11.19
CA SER A 380 3.42 26.48 -11.93
C SER A 380 4.71 26.11 -12.68
N ILE A 381 5.22 24.89 -12.49
CA ILE A 381 6.47 24.40 -13.08
C ILE A 381 6.15 23.27 -14.06
N ASN A 382 6.32 23.57 -15.36
CA ASN A 382 6.17 22.62 -16.45
C ASN A 382 7.47 21.82 -16.67
N ILE A 383 7.60 20.70 -15.99
CA ILE A 383 8.72 19.76 -16.15
C ILE A 383 8.58 18.95 -17.44
N ALA A 384 7.35 18.65 -17.87
CA ALA A 384 7.08 17.90 -19.11
C ALA A 384 7.79 18.53 -20.32
N ALA A 385 7.79 19.87 -20.43
CA ALA A 385 8.49 20.58 -21.48
C ALA A 385 10.02 20.38 -21.43
N GLU A 386 10.60 20.29 -20.25
CA GLU A 386 12.04 20.14 -20.05
C GLU A 386 12.51 18.73 -20.40
N ILE A 387 11.79 17.70 -19.93
CA ILE A 387 12.07 16.29 -20.26
C ILE A 387 11.65 15.90 -21.68
N SER A 388 11.10 16.83 -22.48
CA SER A 388 10.90 16.61 -23.91
C SER A 388 12.14 17.00 -24.75
N LYS A 389 13.10 17.72 -24.15
CA LYS A 389 14.30 18.20 -24.84
C LYS A 389 15.24 17.06 -25.20
N THR A 390 16.08 17.28 -26.22
CA THR A 390 17.04 16.28 -26.70
C THR A 390 18.08 15.90 -25.64
N ASN A 391 18.58 16.85 -24.86
CA ASN A 391 19.54 16.57 -23.80
C ASN A 391 18.81 16.58 -22.47
N ARG A 392 18.51 15.40 -21.93
CA ARG A 392 17.69 15.23 -20.73
C ARG A 392 18.11 13.99 -19.95
N HIS A 393 17.65 13.90 -18.71
CA HIS A 393 17.55 12.59 -18.07
C HIS A 393 16.38 11.82 -18.70
N PRO A 394 16.54 10.50 -18.92
CA PRO A 394 15.60 9.66 -19.67
C PRO A 394 14.36 9.26 -18.85
N ALA A 395 13.82 10.16 -18.02
CA ALA A 395 12.63 9.90 -17.21
C ALA A 395 11.43 9.38 -18.02
N PRO A 396 11.08 9.94 -19.20
CA PRO A 396 9.97 9.41 -19.99
C PRO A 396 10.35 8.24 -20.91
N ASP A 397 11.61 7.80 -20.91
CA ASP A 397 12.11 6.85 -21.91
C ASP A 397 12.03 5.39 -21.44
N TYR A 398 11.78 5.18 -20.15
CA TYR A 398 11.68 3.87 -19.51
C TYR A 398 10.45 3.82 -18.60
N GLY A 399 9.78 2.67 -18.56
CA GLY A 399 8.77 2.32 -17.58
C GLY A 399 9.21 1.08 -16.80
N ASP A 400 8.71 0.96 -15.56
CA ASP A 400 8.86 -0.18 -14.66
C ASP A 400 10.31 -0.66 -14.44
N ARG A 401 11.30 0.25 -14.54
CA ARG A 401 12.69 -0.07 -14.21
C ARG A 401 13.00 0.20 -12.75
N HIS A 402 12.43 1.28 -12.21
CA HIS A 402 12.50 1.55 -10.79
C HIS A 402 11.70 0.52 -10.01
N SER A 403 12.26 0.04 -8.90
CA SER A 403 11.56 -0.83 -7.98
C SER A 403 11.75 -0.37 -6.54
N LYS A 404 10.69 -0.49 -5.73
CA LYS A 404 10.77 -0.31 -4.27
C LYS A 404 11.83 -1.18 -3.59
N THR A 405 12.30 -2.23 -4.25
CA THR A 405 13.29 -3.18 -3.73
C THR A 405 14.73 -2.95 -4.20
N GLU A 406 15.00 -1.89 -4.97
CA GLU A 406 16.36 -1.63 -5.48
C GLU A 406 17.37 -1.41 -4.36
N GLY A 407 16.95 -0.68 -3.32
CA GLY A 407 17.76 -0.44 -2.14
C GLY A 407 19.19 -0.02 -2.47
N GLY A 408 20.16 -0.69 -1.87
CA GLY A 408 21.58 -0.47 -2.10
C GLY A 408 22.22 -1.35 -3.16
N ASP A 409 21.45 -1.97 -4.06
CA ASP A 409 21.97 -2.84 -5.11
C ASP A 409 22.40 -2.04 -6.35
N PRO A 410 23.71 -1.87 -6.60
CA PRO A 410 24.18 -1.12 -7.76
C PRO A 410 23.87 -1.79 -9.10
N THR A 411 23.57 -3.10 -9.12
CA THR A 411 23.27 -3.81 -10.38
C THR A 411 21.93 -3.37 -10.98
N LYS A 412 21.05 -2.78 -10.16
CA LYS A 412 19.78 -2.19 -10.59
C LYS A 412 19.92 -0.89 -11.35
N TYR A 413 21.10 -0.25 -11.30
CA TYR A 413 21.40 0.98 -12.05
C TYR A 413 22.43 0.75 -13.17
N ALA A 414 22.79 -0.50 -13.43
CA ALA A 414 23.90 -0.87 -14.30
C ALA A 414 23.51 -0.89 -15.79
N ALA A 415 24.38 -0.37 -16.64
CA ALA A 415 24.24 -0.45 -18.10
C ALA A 415 24.51 -1.87 -18.66
N SER A 416 25.02 -2.79 -17.83
CA SER A 416 25.37 -4.16 -18.23
C SER A 416 25.54 -5.04 -16.99
N PRO A 417 25.21 -6.35 -17.02
CA PRO A 417 24.67 -7.11 -18.17
C PRO A 417 23.16 -7.03 -18.34
N ILE A 418 22.43 -6.56 -17.32
CA ILE A 418 20.96 -6.52 -17.30
C ILE A 418 20.41 -5.30 -18.05
N ASP A 419 21.24 -4.26 -18.24
CA ASP A 419 20.85 -2.97 -18.81
C ASP A 419 19.61 -2.36 -18.14
N ASN A 420 19.67 -2.28 -16.81
CA ASN A 420 18.62 -1.63 -16.01
C ASN A 420 18.96 -0.18 -15.68
N ARG A 421 19.84 0.48 -16.44
CA ARG A 421 20.17 1.88 -16.17
C ARG A 421 18.96 2.77 -16.48
N HIS A 422 18.49 3.53 -15.49
CA HIS A 422 17.35 4.43 -15.61
C HIS A 422 17.56 5.70 -14.75
N ALA A 423 16.68 6.67 -14.94
CA ALA A 423 16.60 7.89 -14.13
C ALA A 423 15.15 8.42 -14.23
N GLU A 424 14.31 7.90 -13.35
CA GLU A 424 12.89 8.16 -13.18
C GLU A 424 12.66 9.27 -12.13
N CYS A 425 11.42 9.74 -11.99
CA CYS A 425 11.12 10.83 -11.06
C CYS A 425 11.49 10.45 -9.61
N VAL A 426 11.17 9.22 -9.22
CA VAL A 426 11.37 8.70 -7.86
C VAL A 426 12.80 8.27 -7.54
N ASP A 427 13.68 8.18 -8.55
CA ASP A 427 15.12 7.93 -8.34
C ASP A 427 15.85 9.13 -7.70
N CYS A 428 15.26 10.33 -7.88
CA CYS A 428 15.81 11.61 -7.45
C CYS A 428 14.90 12.35 -6.46
N HIS A 429 13.58 12.16 -6.53
CA HIS A 429 12.60 12.80 -5.66
C HIS A 429 11.85 11.78 -4.82
N ASN A 430 11.67 12.04 -3.53
CA ASN A 430 10.72 11.28 -2.72
C ASN A 430 9.43 12.10 -2.60
N PRO A 431 8.29 11.66 -3.17
CA PRO A 431 7.04 12.42 -3.16
C PRO A 431 6.49 12.67 -1.75
N HIS A 432 6.95 11.90 -0.75
CA HIS A 432 6.54 12.02 0.65
C HIS A 432 7.52 12.82 1.53
N ALA A 433 8.67 13.23 1.01
CA ALA A 433 9.72 13.88 1.80
C ALA A 433 10.38 15.08 1.12
N ALA A 434 10.37 15.15 -0.21
CA ALA A 434 10.92 16.26 -0.97
C ALA A 434 10.25 17.58 -0.57
N GLN A 435 11.06 18.60 -0.37
CA GLN A 435 10.61 19.95 0.02
C GLN A 435 11.00 20.95 -1.06
N SER A 436 10.32 22.11 -1.12
CA SER A 436 10.69 23.18 -2.05
C SER A 436 12.13 23.68 -1.85
N SER A 437 12.62 23.66 -0.61
CA SER A 437 14.01 24.01 -0.24
C SER A 437 14.98 22.82 -0.29
N SER A 438 14.47 21.59 -0.33
CA SER A 438 15.27 20.36 -0.37
C SER A 438 14.60 19.32 -1.28
N PRO A 439 14.70 19.49 -2.61
CA PRO A 439 13.92 18.67 -3.56
C PRO A 439 14.31 17.19 -3.55
N LEU A 440 15.50 16.86 -3.07
CA LEU A 440 16.06 15.51 -3.09
C LEU A 440 15.96 14.80 -1.72
N ALA A 441 15.27 15.41 -0.75
CA ALA A 441 15.10 14.85 0.58
C ALA A 441 14.38 13.50 0.54
N GLY A 442 14.79 12.57 1.42
CA GLY A 442 14.17 11.25 1.55
C GLY A 442 14.51 10.25 0.43
N VAL A 443 15.54 10.51 -0.37
CA VAL A 443 15.98 9.60 -1.44
C VAL A 443 17.25 8.85 -1.05
N GLY A 444 17.31 7.56 -1.40
CA GLY A 444 18.49 6.73 -1.21
C GLY A 444 19.70 7.26 -1.96
N ARG A 445 20.85 7.29 -1.30
CA ARG A 445 22.07 7.96 -1.78
C ARG A 445 23.32 7.12 -1.50
N ILE A 446 24.47 7.55 -2.02
CA ILE A 446 25.75 6.90 -1.72
C ILE A 446 26.72 7.86 -1.04
N LYS A 447 27.35 7.39 0.05
CA LYS A 447 28.49 8.05 0.66
C LYS A 447 29.76 7.62 -0.05
N VAL A 448 30.58 8.59 -0.44
CA VAL A 448 31.87 8.39 -1.10
C VAL A 448 32.98 8.41 -0.06
N THR A 449 33.91 7.46 -0.14
CA THR A 449 35.18 7.48 0.60
C THR A 449 36.32 7.48 -0.40
N ASN A 450 37.00 8.62 -0.50
CA ASN A 450 38.13 8.82 -1.41
C ASN A 450 39.38 8.09 -0.87
N ASN A 451 40.06 7.38 -1.77
CA ASN A 451 41.22 6.52 -1.45
C ASN A 451 42.51 7.05 -2.10
N GLY A 452 42.67 8.37 -2.19
CA GLY A 452 43.78 9.04 -2.86
C GLY A 452 43.48 9.45 -4.31
N ALA A 453 44.32 10.37 -4.83
CA ALA A 453 44.14 10.98 -6.14
C ALA A 453 44.10 9.97 -7.29
N GLY A 454 43.08 10.09 -8.16
CA GLY A 454 42.89 9.23 -9.33
C GLY A 454 42.50 7.79 -9.04
N ASN A 455 42.39 7.40 -7.76
CA ASN A 455 41.94 6.07 -7.38
C ASN A 455 40.41 5.99 -7.40
N ILE A 456 39.91 4.79 -7.66
CA ILE A 456 38.49 4.47 -7.56
C ILE A 456 38.06 4.58 -6.09
N PRO A 457 37.04 5.40 -5.76
CA PRO A 457 36.50 5.49 -4.40
C PRO A 457 35.81 4.20 -3.96
N THR A 458 35.58 4.09 -2.66
CA THR A 458 34.66 3.10 -2.10
C THR A 458 33.35 3.76 -1.69
N TYR A 459 32.25 3.02 -1.79
CA TYR A 459 30.91 3.56 -1.60
C TYR A 459 30.16 2.84 -0.49
N THR A 460 29.32 3.56 0.23
CA THR A 460 28.37 3.00 1.20
C THR A 460 26.98 3.51 0.87
N TYR A 461 26.03 2.61 0.65
CA TYR A 461 24.63 2.98 0.45
C TYR A 461 24.04 3.55 1.75
N VAL A 462 23.22 4.59 1.59
CA VAL A 462 22.47 5.24 2.66
C VAL A 462 21.01 5.23 2.24
N SER A 463 20.16 4.63 3.07
CA SER A 463 18.74 4.42 2.77
C SER A 463 17.95 5.73 2.72
N ALA A 464 16.81 5.70 2.03
CA ALA A 464 15.83 6.79 2.01
C ALA A 464 15.30 7.18 3.39
N SER A 465 15.29 6.25 4.35
CA SER A 465 14.92 6.49 5.75
C SER A 465 15.98 7.28 6.55
N ASP A 466 17.19 7.43 6.01
CA ASP A 466 18.23 8.23 6.65
C ASP A 466 18.00 9.73 6.36
N SER A 467 17.49 10.41 7.38
CA SER A 467 17.29 11.86 7.40
C SER A 467 18.51 12.64 7.93
N SER A 468 19.65 11.98 8.12
CA SER A 468 20.85 12.61 8.70
C SER A 468 21.54 13.53 7.69
N ALA A 469 21.89 14.73 8.15
CA ALA A 469 22.71 15.68 7.41
C ALA A 469 24.21 15.34 7.54
N PRO A 470 25.08 15.72 6.58
CA PRO A 470 24.77 16.49 5.37
C PRO A 470 24.31 15.61 4.19
N PHE A 471 23.30 16.12 3.50
CA PHE A 471 22.82 15.63 2.21
C PHE A 471 23.48 16.45 1.10
N ALA A 472 24.14 15.80 0.14
CA ALA A 472 24.79 16.49 -0.98
C ALA A 472 24.36 15.90 -2.33
N GLU A 473 24.09 16.76 -3.32
CA GLU A 473 23.54 16.36 -4.62
C GLU A 473 24.41 15.30 -5.34
N TYR A 474 25.74 15.40 -5.23
CA TYR A 474 26.66 14.44 -5.86
C TYR A 474 26.41 13.00 -5.38
N GLN A 475 25.90 12.80 -4.16
CA GLN A 475 25.63 11.48 -3.60
C GLN A 475 24.50 10.75 -4.32
N ILE A 476 23.63 11.48 -5.03
CA ILE A 476 22.62 10.89 -5.92
C ILE A 476 23.20 10.75 -7.32
N CYS A 477 23.82 11.80 -7.86
CA CYS A 477 24.37 11.76 -9.22
C CYS A 477 25.39 10.61 -9.40
N PHE A 478 26.21 10.34 -8.38
CA PHE A 478 27.21 9.29 -8.43
C PHE A 478 26.62 7.88 -8.38
N LYS A 479 25.33 7.68 -8.06
CA LYS A 479 24.67 6.38 -8.28
C LYS A 479 24.78 5.96 -9.76
N CYS A 480 24.68 6.90 -10.68
CA CYS A 480 24.63 6.60 -12.12
C CYS A 480 25.85 7.11 -12.93
N HIS A 481 26.66 8.01 -12.35
CA HIS A 481 27.80 8.65 -13.00
C HIS A 481 29.16 8.33 -12.34
N SER A 482 29.21 7.28 -11.51
CA SER A 482 30.44 6.80 -10.90
C SER A 482 30.57 5.28 -10.98
N SER A 483 31.71 4.76 -10.54
CA SER A 483 31.96 3.32 -10.44
C SER A 483 31.18 2.61 -9.31
N TRP A 484 30.26 3.29 -8.63
CA TRP A 484 29.29 2.58 -7.78
C TRP A 484 28.48 1.56 -8.59
N THR A 485 28.13 1.89 -9.83
CA THR A 485 27.50 0.97 -10.79
C THR A 485 28.33 0.82 -12.07
N THR A 486 27.94 -0.13 -12.91
CA THR A 486 28.53 -0.30 -14.24
C THR A 486 28.02 0.79 -15.18
N GLN A 487 28.89 1.74 -15.52
CA GLN A 487 28.58 2.83 -16.46
C GLN A 487 28.64 2.39 -17.93
N PRO A 488 27.95 3.12 -18.84
CA PRO A 488 28.09 2.88 -20.27
C PRO A 488 29.55 3.03 -20.75
N ALA A 489 29.93 2.24 -21.75
CA ALA A 489 31.29 2.24 -22.28
C ALA A 489 31.72 3.64 -22.75
N GLY A 490 32.92 4.06 -22.35
CA GLY A 490 33.50 5.36 -22.72
C GLY A 490 33.07 6.54 -21.83
N GLN A 491 32.18 6.33 -20.86
CA GLN A 491 31.90 7.33 -19.82
C GLN A 491 33.07 7.45 -18.84
N VAL A 492 33.29 8.66 -18.35
CA VAL A 492 34.31 8.94 -17.33
C VAL A 492 33.65 8.80 -15.97
N ASP A 493 34.29 8.08 -15.05
CA ASP A 493 33.90 8.06 -13.65
C ASP A 493 34.08 9.46 -13.03
N LEU A 494 32.95 10.13 -12.77
CA LEU A 494 32.94 11.48 -12.22
C LEU A 494 33.42 11.51 -10.77
N ALA A 495 33.20 10.45 -9.98
CA ALA A 495 33.72 10.40 -8.62
C ALA A 495 35.25 10.36 -8.62
N VAL A 496 35.88 9.62 -9.55
CA VAL A 496 37.34 9.64 -9.71
C VAL A 496 37.85 11.02 -10.16
N LYS A 497 37.13 11.69 -11.06
CA LYS A 497 37.53 13.02 -11.56
C LYS A 497 37.37 14.13 -10.55
N LEU A 498 36.31 14.10 -9.77
CA LEU A 498 35.95 15.13 -8.80
C LEU A 498 36.47 14.83 -7.39
N ASN A 499 37.07 13.64 -7.19
CA ASN A 499 37.72 13.22 -5.96
C ASN A 499 38.53 14.35 -5.33
N SER A 500 38.20 14.66 -4.06
CA SER A 500 38.77 15.75 -3.29
C SER A 500 40.27 15.60 -2.98
N ASP A 501 40.84 14.41 -3.15
CA ASP A 501 42.28 14.17 -3.01
C ASP A 501 43.05 14.56 -4.28
N ASN A 502 42.35 14.81 -5.39
CA ASN A 502 42.99 15.23 -6.64
C ASN A 502 43.67 16.60 -6.48
N PRO A 503 44.82 16.83 -7.15
CA PRO A 503 45.47 18.14 -7.15
C PRO A 503 44.57 19.30 -7.60
N SER A 504 43.57 19.03 -8.44
CA SER A 504 42.50 19.97 -8.72
C SER A 504 41.20 19.31 -9.16
N TYR A 505 40.10 19.93 -8.75
CA TYR A 505 38.73 19.53 -9.03
C TYR A 505 37.82 20.75 -8.87
N HIS A 506 36.65 20.72 -9.50
CA HIS A 506 35.55 21.59 -9.14
C HIS A 506 34.88 21.07 -7.85
N PRO A 507 34.59 21.95 -6.87
CA PRO A 507 34.37 21.57 -5.47
C PRO A 507 32.95 21.03 -5.18
N VAL A 508 32.62 19.83 -5.67
CA VAL A 508 31.32 19.18 -5.39
C VAL A 508 31.32 18.37 -4.09
N GLU A 509 32.41 17.67 -3.77
CA GLU A 509 32.52 16.85 -2.55
C GLU A 509 33.10 17.65 -1.37
N ALA A 510 34.00 18.60 -1.65
CA ALA A 510 34.71 19.39 -0.67
C ALA A 510 35.17 20.72 -1.26
N GLN A 511 35.52 21.68 -0.40
CA GLN A 511 36.11 22.96 -0.80
C GLN A 511 37.32 22.77 -1.73
N GLY A 512 37.48 23.66 -2.71
CA GLY A 512 38.57 23.59 -3.69
C GLY A 512 39.96 23.87 -3.09
N THR A 513 41.01 23.35 -3.75
CA THR A 513 42.40 23.42 -3.25
C THR A 513 43.06 24.81 -3.36
N ASN A 514 42.51 25.72 -4.17
CA ASN A 514 43.08 27.06 -4.40
C ASN A 514 42.25 28.15 -3.71
N THR A 515 42.31 28.20 -2.38
CA THR A 515 41.45 29.06 -1.55
C THR A 515 41.80 30.55 -1.59
N ASN A 516 42.98 30.92 -2.06
CA ASN A 516 43.47 32.31 -2.10
C ASN A 516 43.28 32.98 -3.48
N ILE A 517 42.35 32.48 -4.31
CA ILE A 517 41.98 33.17 -5.55
C ILE A 517 41.31 34.50 -5.19
N ASN A 518 41.68 35.58 -5.92
CA ASN A 518 41.07 36.88 -5.69
C ASN A 518 39.55 36.80 -5.81
N ALA A 519 38.80 37.23 -4.79
CA ALA A 519 37.34 37.17 -4.77
C ALA A 519 36.70 37.88 -5.98
N ASN A 520 37.32 38.94 -6.50
CA ASN A 520 36.82 39.65 -7.68
C ASN A 520 37.05 38.89 -9.00
N ALA A 521 37.78 37.78 -8.99
CA ALA A 521 37.86 36.87 -10.14
C ALA A 521 36.55 36.09 -10.35
N PHE A 522 35.61 36.18 -9.41
CA PHE A 522 34.30 35.54 -9.48
C PHE A 522 33.17 36.56 -9.65
N VAL A 523 31.98 36.05 -9.98
CA VAL A 523 30.71 36.79 -10.14
C VAL A 523 29.58 36.04 -9.44
N ASN A 524 28.39 36.65 -9.35
CA ASN A 524 27.17 36.03 -8.83
C ASN A 524 27.29 35.46 -7.41
N GLY A 525 28.13 36.08 -6.56
CA GLY A 525 28.32 35.68 -5.17
C GLY A 525 29.32 34.54 -4.97
N TRP A 526 29.82 33.91 -6.05
CA TRP A 526 30.82 32.86 -5.97
C TRP A 526 32.18 33.37 -5.48
N SER A 527 32.94 32.46 -4.88
CA SER A 527 34.25 32.69 -4.30
C SER A 527 35.11 31.43 -4.37
N ALA A 528 36.37 31.56 -3.94
CA ALA A 528 37.33 30.45 -3.92
C ALA A 528 37.06 29.39 -2.84
N THR A 529 36.15 29.68 -1.91
CA THR A 529 35.87 28.84 -0.74
C THR A 529 34.54 28.10 -0.85
N ASP A 530 33.72 28.42 -1.85
CA ASP A 530 32.41 27.80 -2.01
C ASP A 530 32.53 26.38 -2.56
N THR A 531 31.61 25.52 -2.10
CA THR A 531 31.27 24.26 -2.76
C THR A 531 30.19 24.50 -3.80
N MET A 532 30.07 23.61 -4.77
CA MET A 532 29.05 23.67 -5.82
C MET A 532 28.26 22.38 -5.92
N ASN A 533 27.07 22.51 -6.50
CA ASN A 533 26.22 21.40 -6.89
C ASN A 533 26.51 21.04 -8.35
N CYS A 534 26.28 19.78 -8.73
CA CYS A 534 26.29 19.36 -10.13
C CYS A 534 25.31 20.21 -10.95
N SER A 535 24.16 20.56 -10.38
CA SER A 535 23.12 21.39 -11.02
C SER A 535 23.46 22.87 -11.20
N ASP A 536 24.57 23.36 -10.62
CA ASP A 536 25.10 24.69 -10.97
C ASP A 536 25.60 24.73 -12.42
N CYS A 537 26.02 23.58 -12.96
CA CYS A 537 26.43 23.41 -14.35
C CYS A 537 25.39 22.63 -15.18
N HIS A 538 24.89 21.53 -14.62
CA HIS A 538 24.01 20.56 -15.26
C HIS A 538 22.55 20.79 -14.87
N GLY A 539 21.85 21.61 -15.64
CA GLY A 539 20.48 21.98 -15.36
C GLY A 539 19.78 22.52 -16.58
N SER A 540 18.51 22.88 -16.40
CA SER A 540 17.73 23.52 -17.45
C SER A 540 18.34 24.83 -17.93
N ASP A 541 18.29 25.05 -19.25
CA ASP A 541 18.56 26.35 -19.88
C ASP A 541 17.40 27.35 -19.71
N ASN A 542 16.30 26.93 -19.10
CA ASN A 542 15.17 27.75 -18.69
C ASN A 542 15.30 28.11 -17.21
N SER A 543 15.50 29.39 -16.89
CA SER A 543 15.67 29.85 -15.51
C SER A 543 14.44 29.67 -14.61
N ALA A 544 13.25 29.41 -15.18
CA ALA A 544 12.04 29.11 -14.41
C ALA A 544 12.02 27.67 -13.88
N VAL A 545 12.85 26.77 -14.42
CA VAL A 545 12.94 25.37 -13.99
C VAL A 545 14.33 25.09 -13.46
N SER A 546 14.40 24.57 -12.23
CA SER A 546 15.67 24.16 -11.62
C SER A 546 15.89 22.66 -11.78
N GLY A 547 17.15 22.22 -11.66
CA GLY A 547 17.51 20.80 -11.69
C GLY A 547 17.83 20.24 -13.09
N PRO A 548 18.40 19.02 -13.14
CA PRO A 548 18.94 18.41 -14.36
C PRO A 548 17.88 17.70 -15.22
N HIS A 549 16.69 18.29 -15.40
CA HIS A 549 15.60 17.64 -16.16
C HIS A 549 15.91 17.56 -17.65
N GLY A 550 16.15 18.71 -18.29
CA GLY A 550 16.54 18.78 -19.70
C GLY A 550 17.03 20.15 -20.12
N SER A 551 17.78 20.22 -21.22
CA SER A 551 18.36 21.45 -21.77
C SER A 551 18.52 21.39 -23.29
N ASN A 552 18.48 22.55 -23.93
CA ASN A 552 18.88 22.70 -25.33
C ASN A 552 20.39 22.56 -25.55
N TYR A 553 21.20 22.64 -24.48
CA TYR A 553 22.65 22.46 -24.54
C TYR A 553 23.05 21.02 -24.23
N ASN A 554 24.01 20.51 -24.99
CA ASN A 554 24.57 19.17 -24.81
C ASN A 554 24.99 18.91 -23.36
N PHE A 555 24.79 17.67 -22.89
CA PHE A 555 25.08 17.25 -21.51
C PHE A 555 24.23 17.92 -20.44
N ILE A 556 23.01 18.36 -20.79
CA ILE A 556 22.05 18.98 -19.87
C ILE A 556 22.65 20.23 -19.23
N LEU A 557 23.32 21.09 -20.01
CA LEU A 557 24.01 22.25 -19.44
C LEU A 557 23.10 23.48 -19.35
N LYS A 558 23.25 24.32 -18.32
CA LYS A 558 22.47 25.57 -18.18
C LYS A 558 22.82 26.65 -19.21
N ALA A 559 24.02 26.54 -19.79
CA ALA A 559 24.52 27.46 -20.79
C ALA A 559 25.51 26.76 -21.72
N SER A 560 25.80 27.43 -22.84
CA SER A 560 26.69 26.85 -23.85
C SER A 560 28.09 26.53 -23.32
N TYR A 561 28.58 25.34 -23.70
CA TYR A 561 29.96 24.90 -23.51
C TYR A 561 30.40 24.10 -24.73
N GLN A 562 31.43 24.57 -25.42
CA GLN A 562 31.97 23.88 -26.59
C GLN A 562 33.24 23.10 -26.21
N GLN A 563 33.15 21.78 -26.29
CA GLN A 563 34.25 20.83 -26.05
C GLN A 563 35.22 20.76 -27.25
N SER A 564 35.77 21.91 -27.65
CA SER A 564 36.69 22.00 -28.78
C SER A 564 37.85 22.91 -28.46
N SER A 565 39.04 22.52 -28.93
CA SER A 565 40.25 23.35 -28.86
C SER A 565 40.35 24.34 -30.03
N SER A 566 39.42 24.28 -30.99
CA SER A 566 39.38 25.20 -32.13
C SER A 566 39.24 26.65 -31.68
N LYS A 567 39.90 27.56 -32.40
CA LYS A 567 39.87 28.97 -32.07
C LYS A 567 38.45 29.54 -32.21
N ARG A 568 38.03 30.31 -31.21
CA ARG A 568 36.75 31.02 -31.19
C ARG A 568 36.77 32.16 -30.18
N THR A 569 35.92 33.16 -30.42
CA THR A 569 35.62 34.15 -29.38
C THR A 569 34.74 33.49 -28.32
N MET A 570 35.12 33.62 -27.06
CA MET A 570 34.26 33.19 -25.95
C MET A 570 33.20 34.25 -25.67
N SER A 571 31.97 33.82 -25.37
CA SER A 571 30.86 34.67 -24.96
C SER A 571 30.83 34.82 -23.43
N PRO A 572 30.49 36.00 -22.88
CA PRO A 572 30.29 36.18 -21.44
C PRO A 572 29.12 35.37 -20.87
N ASN A 573 28.26 34.80 -21.72
CA ASN A 573 27.11 33.99 -21.30
C ASN A 573 27.41 32.48 -21.31
N GLU A 574 28.66 32.06 -21.53
CA GLU A 574 29.06 30.65 -21.43
C GLU A 574 29.10 30.16 -19.98
N ILE A 575 28.95 28.85 -19.80
CA ILE A 575 28.78 28.24 -18.47
C ILE A 575 29.85 28.64 -17.44
N CYS A 576 31.11 28.73 -17.88
CA CYS A 576 32.23 29.10 -17.01
C CYS A 576 32.04 30.48 -16.36
N PHE A 577 31.38 31.40 -17.08
CA PHE A 577 31.22 32.78 -16.66
C PHE A 577 29.97 33.03 -15.81
N GLN A 578 29.22 31.97 -15.48
CA GLN A 578 28.23 32.03 -14.42
C GLN A 578 28.89 32.14 -13.03
N CYS A 579 30.13 31.68 -12.90
CA CYS A 579 30.91 31.76 -11.65
C CYS A 579 32.19 32.58 -11.83
N HIS A 580 32.89 32.46 -12.96
CA HIS A 580 34.12 33.20 -13.22
C HIS A 580 33.89 34.53 -13.93
N ARG A 581 34.60 35.58 -13.55
CA ARG A 581 34.47 36.90 -14.19
C ARG A 581 35.02 36.87 -15.62
N TYR A 582 34.14 37.01 -16.62
CA TYR A 582 34.53 37.10 -18.04
C TYR A 582 35.68 38.09 -18.28
N ASP A 583 35.61 39.29 -17.70
CA ASP A 583 36.62 40.32 -17.92
C ASP A 583 38.02 39.95 -17.40
N THR A 584 38.10 39.12 -16.37
CA THR A 584 39.37 38.67 -15.80
C THR A 584 40.01 37.59 -16.67
N TYR A 585 39.23 36.72 -17.30
CA TYR A 585 39.74 35.54 -17.99
C TYR A 585 39.73 35.65 -19.51
N ALA A 586 38.75 36.33 -20.10
CA ALA A 586 38.50 36.30 -21.55
C ALA A 586 38.45 37.68 -22.22
N ASN A 587 38.32 38.80 -21.51
CA ASN A 587 38.32 40.12 -22.13
C ASN A 587 39.74 40.73 -22.26
N ASN A 588 40.30 40.74 -23.47
CA ASN A 588 41.61 41.38 -23.71
C ASN A 588 41.60 42.91 -23.50
N ASN A 589 40.43 43.56 -23.54
CA ASN A 589 40.30 45.01 -23.40
C ASN A 589 39.99 45.46 -21.97
N ALA A 590 39.86 44.52 -21.02
CA ALA A 590 39.65 44.84 -19.61
C ALA A 590 40.79 45.70 -19.03
N SER A 591 40.46 46.47 -17.99
CA SER A 591 41.43 47.30 -17.28
C SER A 591 42.54 46.45 -16.65
N GLN A 592 43.69 47.08 -16.40
CA GLN A 592 44.84 46.41 -15.79
C GLN A 592 44.51 45.84 -14.40
N THR A 593 43.65 46.54 -13.63
CA THR A 593 43.14 46.08 -12.33
C THR A 593 42.29 44.82 -12.47
N VAL A 594 41.35 44.77 -13.42
CA VAL A 594 40.48 43.59 -13.57
C VAL A 594 41.25 42.37 -14.08
N LYS A 595 42.25 42.60 -14.95
CA LYS A 595 43.17 41.55 -15.40
C LYS A 595 43.99 40.96 -14.25
N SER A 596 44.38 41.78 -13.27
CA SER A 596 45.25 41.34 -12.17
C SER A 596 44.56 40.42 -11.17
N TYR A 597 43.22 40.32 -11.20
CA TYR A 597 42.47 39.35 -10.40
C TYR A 597 42.81 37.90 -10.75
N SER A 598 43.27 37.62 -11.97
CA SER A 598 43.84 36.30 -12.31
C SER A 598 45.31 36.25 -11.92
N ARG A 599 45.76 35.13 -11.33
CA ARG A 599 47.19 34.87 -11.10
C ARG A 599 48.00 34.89 -12.39
N PHE A 600 47.43 34.40 -13.48
CA PHE A 600 48.07 34.29 -14.79
C PHE A 600 47.59 35.40 -15.72
N ASN A 601 48.04 36.63 -15.46
CA ASN A 601 47.75 37.83 -16.26
C ASN A 601 48.74 38.96 -15.93
N PRO A 602 48.66 40.09 -16.64
CA PRO A 602 49.35 41.32 -16.24
C PRO A 602 48.96 41.72 -14.80
N PRO A 603 49.83 42.40 -14.02
CA PRO A 603 51.10 42.96 -14.44
C PRO A 603 52.28 41.97 -14.40
N LYS A 604 52.20 40.87 -13.65
CA LYS A 604 53.35 39.94 -13.49
C LYS A 604 53.62 39.11 -14.75
N TRP A 605 52.62 38.90 -15.59
CA TRP A 605 52.81 38.20 -16.86
C TRP A 605 52.01 38.83 -18.01
N SER A 606 52.70 39.40 -18.99
CA SER A 606 52.07 40.19 -20.06
C SER A 606 51.15 39.40 -21.01
N LYS A 607 51.30 38.06 -21.08
CA LYS A 607 50.58 37.18 -22.00
C LYS A 607 49.86 36.06 -21.26
N GLY A 608 48.93 36.43 -20.36
CA GLY A 608 48.14 35.50 -19.54
C GLY A 608 46.82 35.03 -20.16
N HIS A 609 45.80 34.82 -19.32
CA HIS A 609 44.46 34.40 -19.73
C HIS A 609 43.85 35.35 -20.78
N THR A 610 43.80 36.66 -20.53
CA THR A 610 43.11 37.59 -21.46
C THR A 610 43.82 37.67 -22.82
N PHE A 611 45.12 37.37 -22.88
CA PHE A 611 45.85 37.26 -24.13
C PHE A 611 45.53 35.97 -24.89
N HIS A 612 45.55 34.82 -24.20
CA HIS A 612 45.32 33.53 -24.86
C HIS A 612 43.85 33.32 -25.23
N VAL A 613 42.94 33.63 -24.30
CA VAL A 613 41.50 33.47 -24.48
C VAL A 613 40.93 34.64 -25.27
N GLY A 614 41.14 35.87 -24.83
CA GLY A 614 40.54 37.05 -25.46
C GLY A 614 41.15 37.45 -26.80
N LYS A 615 42.49 37.56 -26.86
CA LYS A 615 43.19 38.05 -28.07
C LYS A 615 43.51 36.95 -29.07
N LYS A 616 43.91 35.77 -28.58
CA LYS A 616 44.29 34.62 -29.44
C LYS A 616 43.16 33.63 -29.65
N GLN A 617 42.02 33.81 -28.97
CA GLN A 617 40.80 33.04 -29.17
C GLN A 617 40.98 31.55 -28.90
N TYR A 618 41.93 31.16 -28.04
CA TYR A 618 42.02 29.77 -27.58
C TYR A 618 41.04 29.57 -26.41
N PRO A 619 40.03 28.70 -26.55
CA PRO A 619 39.00 28.54 -25.53
C PRO A 619 39.57 27.88 -24.27
N CYS A 620 38.89 28.01 -23.13
CA CYS A 620 39.28 27.37 -21.87
C CYS A 620 39.49 25.85 -22.03
N TYR A 621 38.67 25.18 -22.85
CA TYR A 621 38.81 23.76 -23.19
C TYR A 621 40.17 23.41 -23.83
N ALA A 622 40.92 24.34 -24.41
CA ALA A 622 42.27 24.01 -24.91
C ALA A 622 43.24 23.63 -23.78
N CYS A 623 43.01 24.12 -22.56
CA CYS A 623 43.95 24.03 -21.43
C CYS A 623 43.36 23.42 -20.15
N HIS A 624 42.04 23.52 -19.95
CA HIS A 624 41.37 23.12 -18.72
C HIS A 624 40.37 21.98 -18.92
N ASP A 625 40.37 21.03 -18.00
CA ASP A 625 39.27 20.10 -17.77
C ASP A 625 38.13 20.80 -17.02
N SER A 626 36.88 20.40 -17.26
CA SER A 626 35.71 20.99 -16.60
C SER A 626 35.37 20.33 -15.27
N HIS A 627 35.97 19.18 -14.93
CA HIS A 627 35.68 18.47 -13.70
C HIS A 627 36.90 18.41 -12.80
N GLY A 628 38.00 17.82 -13.27
CA GLY A 628 39.17 17.63 -12.42
C GLY A 628 40.31 16.86 -13.04
N SER A 629 41.42 16.82 -12.31
CA SER A 629 42.66 16.21 -12.74
C SER A 629 43.39 15.57 -11.57
N ALA A 630 43.57 14.25 -11.66
CA ALA A 630 44.33 13.45 -10.71
C ALA A 630 45.83 13.80 -10.67
N ASN A 631 46.35 14.49 -11.70
CA ASN A 631 47.79 14.62 -11.91
C ASN A 631 48.28 16.06 -12.06
N LYS A 632 47.37 17.02 -12.21
CA LYS A 632 47.73 18.41 -12.50
C LYS A 632 46.91 19.36 -11.63
N PRO A 633 47.52 20.43 -11.11
CA PRO A 633 46.80 21.49 -10.42
C PRO A 633 46.02 22.37 -11.41
N HIS A 634 45.14 23.22 -10.88
CA HIS A 634 44.42 24.27 -11.62
C HIS A 634 43.57 23.77 -12.81
N LEU A 635 43.05 22.56 -12.71
CA LEU A 635 42.24 21.87 -13.74
C LEU A 635 42.98 21.70 -15.06
N ILE A 636 44.32 21.74 -15.06
CA ILE A 636 45.08 21.69 -16.31
C ILE A 636 45.04 20.29 -16.92
N VAL A 637 44.82 20.25 -18.23
CA VAL A 637 44.87 19.03 -19.05
C VAL A 637 45.96 19.13 -20.11
N THR A 638 46.63 18.01 -20.36
CA THR A 638 47.68 17.89 -21.39
C THR A 638 47.21 16.99 -22.53
N GLY A 639 47.78 17.15 -23.72
CA GLY A 639 47.51 16.29 -24.87
C GLY A 639 46.52 16.83 -25.90
N ARG A 640 45.70 17.85 -25.56
CA ARG A 640 44.79 18.53 -26.51
C ARG A 640 45.56 19.27 -27.61
N ASN A 641 44.93 19.53 -28.78
CA ASN A 641 45.54 20.21 -29.92
C ASN A 641 44.58 21.23 -30.57
N PRO A 642 44.87 22.54 -30.53
CA PRO A 642 45.93 23.19 -29.75
C PRO A 642 45.73 22.98 -28.24
N GLY A 643 46.82 23.02 -27.47
CA GLY A 643 46.76 22.78 -26.03
C GLY A 643 48.14 22.74 -25.39
N LEU A 644 48.26 22.05 -24.27
CA LEU A 644 49.53 21.89 -23.53
C LEU A 644 50.11 20.49 -23.74
N ASN A 645 51.41 20.40 -24.00
CA ASN A 645 52.18 19.15 -23.90
C ASN A 645 52.47 18.83 -22.44
N ASN A 646 52.80 19.85 -21.64
CA ASN A 646 53.06 19.69 -20.21
C ASN A 646 52.80 21.00 -19.45
N TYR A 647 52.70 20.88 -18.13
CA TYR A 647 52.61 21.97 -17.18
C TYR A 647 53.27 21.57 -15.86
N GLN A 648 54.00 22.51 -15.26
CA GLN A 648 54.62 22.40 -13.96
C GLN A 648 54.45 23.71 -13.18
N GLU A 649 53.91 23.62 -11.97
CA GLU A 649 53.81 24.78 -11.09
C GLU A 649 55.10 25.02 -10.28
N SER A 650 55.30 26.27 -9.85
CA SER A 650 56.36 26.66 -8.90
C SER A 650 55.81 27.72 -7.96
N GLN A 651 56.35 27.88 -6.75
CA GLN A 651 55.79 28.78 -5.71
C GLN A 651 55.37 30.17 -6.23
N ASN A 652 56.18 30.81 -7.07
CA ASN A 652 55.97 32.17 -7.58
C ASN A 652 55.53 32.24 -9.05
N GLY A 653 55.13 31.12 -9.65
CA GLY A 653 54.96 31.05 -11.10
C GLY A 653 54.65 29.65 -11.62
N GLY A 654 55.14 29.37 -12.82
CA GLY A 654 55.07 28.03 -13.40
C GLY A 654 55.71 28.00 -14.77
N THR A 655 55.83 26.80 -15.32
CA THR A 655 56.33 26.56 -16.66
C THR A 655 55.28 25.78 -17.44
N CYS A 656 54.96 26.26 -18.64
CA CYS A 656 54.07 25.59 -19.58
C CYS A 656 54.82 25.24 -20.87
N TRP A 657 54.38 24.15 -21.50
CA TRP A 657 54.87 23.70 -22.80
C TRP A 657 53.70 23.63 -23.80
N PRO A 658 53.26 24.76 -24.38
CA PRO A 658 52.15 24.74 -25.32
C PRO A 658 52.53 24.11 -26.66
N LYS A 659 51.55 23.58 -27.38
CA LYS A 659 51.75 23.10 -28.77
C LYS A 659 51.91 24.25 -29.78
N CYS A 660 51.42 25.44 -29.44
CA CYS A 660 51.38 26.59 -30.36
C CYS A 660 52.67 27.39 -30.40
N HIS A 661 53.48 27.34 -29.34
CA HIS A 661 54.74 28.08 -29.22
C HIS A 661 55.67 27.40 -28.21
N GLY A 662 56.96 27.71 -28.26
CA GLY A 662 57.96 27.14 -27.35
C GLY A 662 57.66 27.40 -25.86
N GLN A 663 58.35 26.63 -25.00
CA GLN A 663 58.25 26.68 -23.55
C GLN A 663 58.30 28.11 -22.99
N LYS A 664 57.49 28.38 -21.97
CA LYS A 664 57.49 29.64 -21.23
C LYS A 664 57.44 29.41 -19.74
N THR A 665 58.25 30.17 -19.02
CA THR A 665 58.17 30.31 -17.56
C THR A 665 57.55 31.66 -17.25
N TYR A 666 56.55 31.68 -16.38
CA TYR A 666 55.78 32.86 -16.01
C TYR A 666 55.79 33.08 -14.50
N SER A 667 55.45 34.29 -14.08
CA SER A 667 55.25 34.66 -12.67
C SER A 667 53.78 34.99 -12.39
N ILE A 668 53.33 34.81 -11.15
CA ILE A 668 51.94 35.05 -10.73
C ILE A 668 51.75 36.39 -10.01
N ASN A 669 50.55 36.97 -10.14
CA ASN A 669 50.17 38.24 -9.51
C ASN A 669 50.13 38.21 -7.98
N TYR A 670 49.75 37.07 -7.39
CA TYR A 670 49.64 36.87 -5.95
C TYR A 670 49.85 35.39 -5.62
N ALA A 671 50.17 35.10 -4.36
CA ALA A 671 50.47 33.74 -3.88
C ALA A 671 49.30 32.76 -4.10
N ARG A 672 49.63 31.46 -4.13
CA ARG A 672 48.64 30.38 -4.27
C ARG A 672 47.72 30.25 -3.07
#